data_AF-V5I641-F1
#
_entry.id   AF-V5I641-F1
#
_cell.length_a   1.000
_cell.length_b   1.000
_cell.length_c   1.000
_cell.angle_alpha   90.00
_cell.angle_beta   90.00
_cell.angle_gamma   90.00
#
_symmetry.space_group_name_H-M   'P 1'
#
loop_
_entity.id
_entity.type
_entity.pdbx_description
1 polymer ?
#
loop_
_entity_poly.entity_id
_entity_poly.type
_entity_poly.pdbx_seq_one_letter_code
_entity_poly.pdbx_strand_id
1 'polypeptide(L)'
;MEAASTIKAQSLEDLPGQPVPLAPFLPNTESNISETAPAPSHHVPVPDTVFEMPPAKRRRRSGQNDSFSDTEGLSTELASPFSCPQRVNIKEEMEGASQSTGRASRSAEQDTNHPTPSDSMTSASLFSPHPQNKSASPLTSAQTSFESPSSMKRTKSTLDFEKYRPRSSIPTGLPAPVYAQQCIAAAYASRLNPYALHKSEQAYLQDQLCHIHVTTYLNIRNGILRLWTRNPMVSVTKEEALGCAKDYRWMNLAAFAYDWLVRNGYINFGCVEIPKAIVPPKRGRRREGPVIVVVGAGMSGLGCARQLEALFNQYRDSSTSPRVVVLEGRRRIGGRVYSHPLRSLQSTILPPGLRSTAEMGAQIVVGFDHGNPIDPVLRAQLALRYHLLRDISTIYDIDGSPVDEVRDAMDEKLYNDILDRSGLYRHKAVVQSTAEADRELIDTGRDASADDGVTVKQYEEARAAGTIDLLVPTKRVRRGVGHKTAEIKPAGPPMADLGPAEEQPAAFTCQTMGWQLRDGVAQRDSINLDAIAKASDYQTLGAVMDEGVKQYQRMLPLTPRDMRLLNWHFANLEYANASNVGDLSLSGWDQDMGNEFEGEHAQVIGGYQQVPQGIWSFPDKLNVRRNKVVTKISYSPSGTSNTKALVQCEDGETFAADKVVFTGSLGVLKHQTVQFDPPLPDWKRGAIERLGFGVMNKVILVFEKPFWDLNRDMFGLLREPNNADSMIQEEYSANRGKSYLFWNCMKTSGLPMLVALMAGDAAHHVERTPDCEIIGEVTSQLRNIFKTVNVPDPLETIITRWGTDRFTRGSYSSVAPQSLPGDYDLMAKSVGNLYFAGEATCGTHPATVHGAYISGLRAASEVIESIIGPIEVPIPLVPEKARLSETSTPTLAGQKRKESAVPSTTAVPAAANTQAAAPPIQARSNNSFPSETALRQAYDETMWIAIYGELGQPEPRPAKLSLNPFLLYQKDYWHKCKQQCEDARRASTKNANAKVSRDEIRQALGLMWREASEDVKKPYLDQIASNRQTNAQTFDQWKERILDWERKTYEVKDRWVAANPFETWQPGQSNEMAPPPPAAAAADASTATAPAPEEANKETLADAGDVSASKEGNTDEK
;
A
#
# COMPACT_ATOMS: atom_id res chain seq x y z
N MET A 1 -69.37 -25.88 30.37
CA MET A 1 -67.95 -26.10 30.69
C MET A 1 -67.27 -24.73 30.77
N GLU A 2 -67.54 -23.88 31.77
CA GLU A 2 -67.59 -24.07 33.25
C GLU A 2 -66.21 -24.33 33.85
N ALA A 3 -65.78 -23.71 34.96
CA ALA A 3 -66.43 -22.70 35.83
C ALA A 3 -65.37 -21.66 36.31
N ALA A 4 -65.66 -20.36 36.38
CA ALA A 4 -66.18 -19.60 37.56
C ALA A 4 -65.25 -19.63 38.80
N SER A 5 -65.07 -18.56 39.58
CA SER A 5 -65.96 -17.40 39.84
C SER A 5 -65.14 -16.11 40.12
N THR A 6 -65.49 -14.92 39.58
CA THR A 6 -66.42 -13.87 40.14
C THR A 6 -65.74 -13.05 41.27
N ILE A 7 -65.66 -11.70 41.20
CA ILE A 7 -66.75 -10.71 41.42
C ILE A 7 -66.63 -9.43 40.54
N LYS A 8 -67.78 -8.81 40.25
CA LYS A 8 -68.07 -7.56 39.47
C LYS A 8 -67.57 -6.27 40.20
N ALA A 9 -67.27 -5.12 39.60
CA ALA A 9 -67.76 -4.34 38.42
C ALA A 9 -68.95 -3.38 38.69
N GLN A 10 -69.04 -2.28 37.91
CA GLN A 10 -70.00 -1.13 37.91
C GLN A 10 -69.64 0.11 38.78
N SER A 11 -70.06 1.37 38.52
CA SER A 11 -70.18 2.21 37.28
C SER A 11 -70.88 3.57 37.58
N LEU A 12 -70.71 4.61 36.72
CA LEU A 12 -71.49 5.88 36.62
C LEU A 12 -71.21 6.92 37.75
N GLU A 13 -70.75 8.15 37.48
CA GLU A 13 -71.39 9.37 36.89
C GLU A 13 -72.25 10.18 37.90
N ASP A 14 -71.89 11.45 38.20
CA ASP A 14 -72.58 12.67 37.67
C ASP A 14 -71.93 14.02 38.10
N LEU A 15 -72.39 15.14 37.53
CA LEU A 15 -72.00 16.57 37.75
C LEU A 15 -73.08 17.32 38.61
N PRO A 16 -73.18 18.68 38.77
CA PRO A 16 -72.41 19.83 38.25
C PRO A 16 -72.11 20.99 39.26
N GLY A 17 -71.55 22.12 38.79
CA GLY A 17 -71.61 23.43 39.50
C GLY A 17 -70.60 24.52 39.08
N GLN A 18 -71.07 25.67 38.56
CA GLN A 18 -70.28 26.88 38.24
C GLN A 18 -71.15 28.15 38.52
N PRO A 19 -70.59 29.35 38.81
CA PRO A 19 -70.22 30.30 37.73
C PRO A 19 -69.08 31.35 37.96
N VAL A 20 -68.43 31.71 36.84
CA VAL A 20 -67.94 33.03 36.31
C VAL A 20 -68.27 34.35 37.08
N PRO A 21 -67.52 35.50 36.95
CA PRO A 21 -67.21 36.14 35.65
C PRO A 21 -65.96 37.07 35.41
N LEU A 22 -65.57 37.14 34.12
CA LEU A 22 -65.13 38.31 33.30
C LEU A 22 -63.72 38.96 33.37
N ALA A 23 -63.33 39.57 32.22
CA ALA A 23 -62.07 40.24 31.88
C ALA A 23 -62.28 41.36 30.82
N PRO A 24 -61.31 42.28 30.58
CA PRO A 24 -61.17 42.91 29.24
C PRO A 24 -59.76 43.38 28.76
N PHE A 25 -59.45 43.11 27.47
CA PHE A 25 -58.79 43.98 26.45
C PHE A 25 -57.29 44.42 26.47
N LEU A 26 -56.78 44.71 25.25
CA LEU A 26 -55.49 45.30 24.78
C LEU A 26 -55.70 46.81 24.38
N PRO A 27 -54.72 47.72 23.99
CA PRO A 27 -53.56 47.50 23.08
C PRO A 27 -52.32 48.50 23.12
N ASN A 28 -51.39 48.40 22.11
CA ASN A 28 -50.52 49.45 21.49
C ASN A 28 -49.39 50.16 22.31
N THR A 29 -48.32 50.83 21.78
CA THR A 29 -47.82 51.15 20.40
C THR A 29 -46.30 51.51 20.35
N GLU A 30 -45.66 51.31 19.19
CA GLU A 30 -44.54 52.03 18.50
C GLU A 30 -43.44 52.87 19.20
N SER A 31 -42.18 52.75 18.70
CA SER A 31 -41.38 53.86 18.08
C SER A 31 -40.06 53.39 17.45
N ASN A 32 -39.45 54.22 16.59
CA ASN A 32 -38.24 53.96 15.75
C ASN A 32 -37.08 54.94 16.11
N ILE A 33 -35.97 54.94 15.34
CA ILE A 33 -34.85 55.95 15.31
C ILE A 33 -33.76 55.69 16.40
N SER A 34 -32.43 55.77 16.18
CA SER A 34 -31.58 56.08 15.00
C SER A 34 -30.25 55.28 14.97
N GLU A 35 -29.54 55.40 13.84
CA GLU A 35 -28.13 55.07 13.62
C GLU A 35 -27.16 55.61 14.69
N THR A 36 -26.04 54.91 14.94
CA THR A 36 -24.67 55.36 14.53
C THR A 36 -23.56 54.41 15.02
N ALA A 37 -22.61 54.11 14.12
CA ALA A 37 -21.22 53.82 14.49
C ALA A 37 -20.39 55.10 14.22
N PRO A 38 -19.22 55.32 14.87
CA PRO A 38 -17.99 54.78 14.26
C PRO A 38 -16.84 54.43 15.25
N ALA A 39 -15.74 53.93 14.69
CA ALA A 39 -14.38 53.91 15.26
C ALA A 39 -13.73 55.34 15.12
N PRO A 40 -12.40 55.61 15.28
CA PRO A 40 -11.22 54.73 15.38
C PRO A 40 -10.10 55.24 16.34
N SER A 41 -8.83 54.96 15.99
CA SER A 41 -7.54 55.53 16.51
C SER A 41 -6.87 54.84 17.70
N HIS A 42 -5.55 54.97 17.94
CA HIS A 42 -4.33 54.78 17.11
C HIS A 42 -3.08 54.90 18.03
N HIS A 43 -2.03 54.09 17.81
CA HIS A 43 -0.61 54.28 18.20
C HIS A 43 -0.15 54.63 19.66
N VAL A 44 0.59 53.69 20.28
CA VAL A 44 2.09 53.71 20.48
C VAL A 44 2.72 55.05 20.96
N PRO A 45 3.46 55.10 22.09
CA PRO A 45 4.90 54.68 22.12
C PRO A 45 5.48 54.10 23.45
N VAL A 46 6.80 53.81 23.44
CA VAL A 46 7.60 53.14 24.49
C VAL A 46 8.84 53.97 24.91
N PRO A 47 9.27 53.89 26.19
CA PRO A 47 10.69 53.97 26.63
C PRO A 47 11.06 52.87 27.67
N ASP A 48 12.31 52.47 27.96
CA ASP A 48 13.62 52.60 27.27
C ASP A 48 14.61 51.47 27.74
N THR A 49 15.79 51.76 28.33
CA THR A 49 16.93 50.83 28.58
C THR A 49 17.45 50.87 30.05
N VAL A 50 18.40 50.04 30.56
CA VAL A 50 19.89 50.10 30.42
C VAL A 50 20.61 48.90 31.14
N PHE A 51 21.62 48.28 30.49
CA PHE A 51 22.87 47.54 30.93
C PHE A 51 22.93 46.61 32.19
N GLU A 52 23.41 45.35 32.13
CA GLU A 52 24.81 44.77 32.09
C GLU A 52 25.55 44.74 33.47
N MET A 53 26.28 43.70 33.97
CA MET A 53 27.39 42.88 33.41
C MET A 53 27.67 41.53 34.22
N PRO A 54 28.73 40.70 33.95
CA PRO A 54 28.91 39.25 34.33
C PRO A 54 29.77 38.99 35.62
N PRO A 55 30.38 37.80 36.02
CA PRO A 55 30.72 36.55 35.26
C PRO A 55 30.87 35.11 35.92
N ALA A 56 30.75 34.08 35.06
CA ALA A 56 31.63 32.89 34.85
C ALA A 56 31.91 31.73 35.89
N LYS A 57 32.01 30.50 35.31
CA LYS A 57 32.89 29.32 35.61
C LYS A 57 32.55 28.27 36.72
N ARG A 58 31.86 27.20 36.29
CA ARG A 58 32.42 25.83 36.05
C ARG A 58 33.25 25.14 37.18
N ARG A 59 32.60 24.33 38.05
CA ARG A 59 33.23 23.13 38.68
C ARG A 59 32.27 21.95 38.98
N ARG A 60 32.61 21.04 39.92
CA ARG A 60 32.58 19.57 39.67
C ARG A 60 32.72 18.69 40.95
N ARG A 61 32.30 17.39 40.90
CA ARG A 61 32.58 16.27 41.88
C ARG A 61 31.85 16.38 43.26
N SER A 62 31.69 15.36 44.14
CA SER A 62 31.89 13.88 44.18
C SER A 62 31.39 13.22 45.51
N GLY A 63 31.22 11.87 45.58
CA GLY A 63 31.02 11.04 46.81
C GLY A 63 29.81 10.06 46.70
N GLN A 64 29.73 8.78 47.13
CA GLN A 64 30.33 7.90 48.19
C GLN A 64 29.72 8.03 49.61
N ASN A 65 29.56 6.99 50.48
CA ASN A 65 29.27 5.52 50.38
C ASN A 65 28.97 4.91 51.81
N ASP A 66 28.76 3.58 51.96
CA ASP A 66 28.87 2.74 53.23
C ASP A 66 27.78 2.85 54.37
N SER A 67 27.55 1.97 55.38
CA SER A 67 27.64 0.47 55.56
C SER A 67 27.14 -0.12 56.97
N PHE A 68 26.46 -1.30 57.00
CA PHE A 68 26.44 -2.45 58.01
C PHE A 68 25.83 -2.51 59.47
N SER A 69 25.24 -3.70 59.82
CA SER A 69 25.22 -4.58 61.07
C SER A 69 24.37 -4.43 62.38
N ASP A 70 23.49 -5.44 62.64
CA ASP A 70 23.38 -6.45 63.77
C ASP A 70 22.68 -6.34 65.20
N THR A 71 21.89 -7.42 65.52
CA THR A 71 21.61 -8.19 66.81
C THR A 71 20.58 -7.84 67.93
N GLU A 72 19.79 -8.89 68.33
CA GLU A 72 19.06 -9.27 69.62
C GLU A 72 18.14 -8.28 70.40
N GLY A 73 17.11 -8.66 71.21
CA GLY A 73 16.44 -9.96 71.48
C GLY A 73 15.33 -9.93 72.58
N LEU A 74 14.25 -10.73 72.42
CA LEU A 74 13.15 -11.16 73.35
C LEU A 74 12.07 -10.16 73.92
N SER A 75 10.80 -10.47 73.58
CA SER A 75 9.52 -10.47 74.37
C SER A 75 9.28 -9.46 75.53
N THR A 76 8.12 -8.80 75.69
CA THR A 76 6.79 -8.68 75.01
C THR A 76 6.05 -7.53 75.76
N GLU A 77 4.89 -6.92 75.46
CA GLU A 77 3.81 -6.88 74.43
C GLU A 77 2.96 -5.60 74.75
N LEU A 78 1.90 -5.08 74.10
CA LEU A 78 1.03 -5.26 72.91
C LEU A 78 0.48 -3.83 72.62
N ALA A 79 0.07 -3.35 71.44
CA ALA A 79 0.11 -3.85 70.05
C ALA A 79 0.15 -2.62 69.11
N SER A 80 1.13 -2.49 68.20
CA SER A 80 1.26 -1.38 67.22
C SER A 80 2.14 -1.82 65.99
N PRO A 81 2.88 -0.99 65.21
CA PRO A 81 2.49 -0.70 63.82
C PRO A 81 3.64 -0.64 62.75
N PHE A 82 3.33 -0.14 61.54
CA PHE A 82 4.19 0.57 60.53
C PHE A 82 5.57 0.03 60.04
N SER A 83 5.82 0.21 58.72
CA SER A 83 7.14 0.38 58.02
C SER A 83 7.98 -0.85 57.54
N CYS A 84 9.17 -0.61 56.95
CA CYS A 84 10.05 -1.51 56.13
C CYS A 84 11.38 -0.77 55.77
N PRO A 85 12.37 -1.20 54.90
CA PRO A 85 12.60 -2.46 54.14
C PRO A 85 14.09 -2.97 53.96
N GLN A 86 14.26 -4.09 53.23
CA GLN A 86 15.41 -4.50 52.34
C GLN A 86 16.78 -5.05 52.85
N ARG A 87 17.35 -5.98 52.04
CA ARG A 87 18.79 -6.40 51.83
C ARG A 87 19.51 -7.26 52.92
N VAL A 88 20.66 -7.93 52.70
CA VAL A 88 21.27 -8.80 51.62
C VAL A 88 22.75 -9.12 51.97
N ASN A 89 23.24 -10.38 51.85
CA ASN A 89 24.66 -10.85 51.70
C ASN A 89 24.85 -12.36 52.13
N ILE A 90 25.91 -13.15 51.82
CA ILE A 90 26.88 -13.26 50.69
C ILE A 90 27.69 -14.62 50.82
N LYS A 91 28.27 -15.19 49.72
CA LYS A 91 29.35 -16.25 49.68
C LYS A 91 29.03 -17.65 50.29
N GLU A 92 29.73 -18.78 50.02
CA GLU A 92 30.72 -19.20 48.99
C GLU A 92 30.75 -20.75 48.79
N GLU A 93 31.54 -21.24 47.81
CA GLU A 93 32.10 -22.63 47.69
C GLU A 93 31.13 -23.85 47.56
N MET A 94 31.58 -25.10 47.38
CA MET A 94 32.49 -25.67 46.34
C MET A 94 32.45 -27.22 46.35
N GLU A 95 32.43 -27.86 45.16
CA GLU A 95 32.67 -29.31 44.91
C GLU A 95 31.76 -30.37 45.63
N GLY A 96 31.99 -31.65 45.34
CA GLY A 96 31.42 -32.80 46.08
C GLY A 96 30.45 -33.72 45.31
N ALA A 97 30.97 -34.70 44.56
CA ALA A 97 30.16 -35.76 43.92
C ALA A 97 30.37 -37.13 44.57
N SER A 98 29.33 -38.00 44.64
CA SER A 98 29.45 -39.47 44.52
C SER A 98 28.15 -40.28 44.73
N GLN A 99 27.88 -41.21 43.78
CA GLN A 99 27.42 -42.62 43.98
C GLN A 99 26.07 -42.95 44.70
N SER A 100 25.51 -44.17 44.64
CA SER A 100 25.27 -45.14 43.53
C SER A 100 24.33 -46.30 43.97
N THR A 101 23.84 -47.14 43.03
CA THR A 101 23.07 -48.42 43.19
C THR A 101 21.62 -48.35 43.73
N GLY A 102 20.68 -49.27 43.39
CA GLY A 102 20.59 -50.16 42.20
C GLY A 102 19.98 -51.58 42.40
N ARG A 103 18.86 -51.92 41.72
CA ARG A 103 18.37 -53.26 41.19
C ARG A 103 16.92 -53.10 40.64
N ALA A 104 16.48 -53.60 39.47
CA ALA A 104 16.41 -54.96 38.85
C ALA A 104 15.19 -55.78 39.32
N SER A 105 14.30 -56.35 38.46
CA SER A 105 14.47 -57.40 37.42
C SER A 105 13.44 -57.29 36.25
N ARG A 106 13.78 -57.52 34.96
CA ARG A 106 13.75 -58.79 34.13
C ARG A 106 12.37 -59.48 33.99
N SER A 107 12.03 -60.12 32.86
CA SER A 107 12.73 -60.45 31.59
C SER A 107 12.45 -59.40 30.47
N ALA A 108 12.73 -59.49 29.14
CA ALA A 108 13.21 -60.54 28.18
C ALA A 108 12.15 -61.60 27.75
N GLU A 109 12.14 -62.27 26.58
CA GLU A 109 12.94 -62.33 25.32
C GLU A 109 11.94 -62.32 24.11
N GLN A 110 12.16 -62.48 22.78
CA GLN A 110 13.22 -62.72 21.75
C GLN A 110 12.50 -62.39 20.37
N ASP A 111 13.03 -62.18 19.15
CA ASP A 111 14.33 -61.94 18.48
C ASP A 111 14.00 -61.23 17.10
N THR A 112 14.66 -61.22 15.92
CA THR A 112 15.89 -61.79 15.29
C THR A 112 16.36 -60.93 14.07
N ASN A 113 17.63 -61.08 13.66
CA ASN A 113 18.22 -60.98 12.30
C ASN A 113 17.94 -59.81 11.30
N HIS A 114 18.83 -58.78 11.31
CA HIS A 114 19.87 -58.42 10.29
C HIS A 114 19.69 -58.62 8.75
N PRO A 115 20.39 -57.84 7.85
CA PRO A 115 21.79 -57.36 7.98
C PRO A 115 22.17 -55.92 7.46
N THR A 116 23.46 -55.58 7.54
CA THR A 116 24.15 -54.35 7.03
C THR A 116 25.43 -54.71 6.24
N PRO A 117 26.02 -53.77 5.46
CA PRO A 117 27.31 -53.11 5.81
C PRO A 117 27.34 -51.58 5.49
N SER A 118 28.13 -50.72 6.15
CA SER A 118 29.57 -50.35 5.94
C SER A 118 29.84 -49.60 4.60
N ASP A 119 30.68 -48.56 4.48
CA ASP A 119 31.99 -48.27 5.14
C ASP A 119 32.25 -46.80 5.54
N SER A 120 33.39 -46.56 6.22
CA SER A 120 34.00 -45.24 6.44
C SER A 120 35.52 -45.32 6.66
N MET A 121 36.29 -44.39 6.07
CA MET A 121 37.67 -44.02 6.46
C MET A 121 37.88 -42.52 6.12
N THR A 122 38.31 -41.62 7.02
CA THR A 122 39.64 -41.47 7.69
C THR A 122 40.78 -41.23 6.67
N SER A 123 41.76 -40.35 6.92
CA SER A 123 42.47 -40.12 8.19
C SER A 123 43.00 -38.70 8.41
N ALA A 124 43.45 -38.43 9.64
CA ALA A 124 44.22 -37.23 10.03
C ALA A 124 45.53 -37.65 10.73
N SER A 125 46.47 -36.72 10.90
CA SER A 125 47.63 -36.87 11.79
C SER A 125 48.16 -35.52 12.26
N LEU A 126 48.66 -35.48 13.50
CA LEU A 126 49.14 -34.28 14.21
C LEU A 126 50.61 -34.45 14.59
N PHE A 127 51.41 -33.38 14.55
CA PHE A 127 52.64 -33.28 15.36
C PHE A 127 53.07 -31.84 15.65
N SER A 128 53.66 -31.65 16.84
CA SER A 128 54.36 -30.46 17.38
C SER A 128 55.04 -30.92 18.69
N PRO A 129 56.19 -30.37 19.13
CA PRO A 129 56.40 -28.93 19.34
C PRO A 129 57.81 -28.36 18.99
N HIS A 130 57.98 -27.07 19.33
CA HIS A 130 59.21 -26.26 19.43
C HIS A 130 60.19 -26.75 20.55
N PRO A 131 61.40 -26.15 20.80
CA PRO A 131 61.91 -24.81 20.41
C PRO A 131 63.43 -24.68 20.03
N GLN A 132 63.88 -23.43 19.78
CA GLN A 132 65.17 -22.79 20.21
C GLN A 132 66.18 -22.22 19.17
N ASN A 133 66.55 -20.95 19.43
CA ASN A 133 67.90 -20.35 19.39
C ASN A 133 68.74 -20.26 18.08
N LYS A 134 68.77 -19.07 17.45
CA LYS A 134 69.85 -18.05 17.69
C LYS A 134 69.66 -16.72 16.93
N SER A 135 70.44 -15.72 17.35
CA SER A 135 70.39 -14.29 16.98
C SER A 135 71.38 -13.88 15.88
N ALA A 136 71.03 -12.88 15.06
CA ALA A 136 72.00 -11.93 14.47
C ALA A 136 71.35 -10.59 14.04
N SER A 137 72.09 -9.50 14.21
CA SER A 137 71.91 -8.13 13.68
C SER A 137 73.33 -7.51 13.59
N PRO A 138 73.59 -6.25 13.15
CA PRO A 138 72.72 -5.18 12.66
C PRO A 138 73.28 -4.50 11.37
N LEU A 139 73.18 -3.15 11.29
CA LEU A 139 73.76 -2.16 10.35
C LEU A 139 72.89 -1.83 9.11
N THR A 140 72.11 -0.74 9.07
CA THR A 140 72.38 0.72 9.12
C THR A 140 73.08 1.32 7.88
N SER A 141 72.31 2.08 7.12
CA SER A 141 72.68 3.45 6.72
C SER A 141 71.41 4.31 6.68
N ALA A 142 71.54 5.63 6.84
CA ALA A 142 70.41 6.55 6.91
C ALA A 142 70.69 7.81 6.09
N GLN A 143 69.65 8.35 5.45
CA GLN A 143 69.62 9.71 4.92
C GLN A 143 68.19 10.23 4.89
N THR A 144 68.04 11.55 5.07
CA THR A 144 66.77 12.22 5.39
C THR A 144 66.44 13.32 4.39
N SER A 145 65.19 13.38 3.91
CA SER A 145 64.67 14.56 3.23
C SER A 145 63.13 14.56 3.11
N PHE A 146 62.52 15.59 3.68
CA PHE A 146 61.21 16.21 3.37
C PHE A 146 59.97 15.31 3.16
N GLU A 147 59.07 15.35 4.16
CA GLU A 147 57.68 14.93 3.97
C GLU A 147 56.91 15.93 3.10
N SER A 148 56.09 15.40 2.19
CA SER A 148 54.98 16.11 1.54
C SER A 148 53.68 15.41 1.95
N PRO A 149 52.54 16.13 2.12
CA PRO A 149 51.31 15.55 2.62
C PRO A 149 50.85 14.39 1.74
N SER A 150 50.83 13.18 2.29
CA SER A 150 50.65 11.96 1.51
C SER A 150 49.21 11.81 1.03
N SER A 151 49.06 11.84 -0.31
CA SER A 151 47.80 11.49 -0.98
C SER A 151 47.35 10.09 -0.52
N MET A 152 46.23 10.03 0.21
CA MET A 152 45.58 8.76 0.51
C MET A 152 45.13 8.13 -0.80
N LYS A 153 45.79 7.05 -1.22
CA LYS A 153 45.40 6.24 -2.38
C LYS A 153 44.05 5.57 -2.12
N ARG A 154 42.96 6.31 -2.34
CA ARG A 154 41.57 5.82 -2.41
C ARG A 154 41.50 4.85 -3.58
N THR A 155 41.62 3.56 -3.28
CA THR A 155 41.60 2.49 -4.28
C THR A 155 40.24 2.47 -4.98
N LYS A 156 40.19 2.93 -6.23
CA LYS A 156 39.03 2.73 -7.10
C LYS A 156 38.80 1.23 -7.27
N SER A 157 37.80 0.69 -6.57
CA SER A 157 37.26 -0.63 -6.86
C SER A 157 36.31 -0.52 -8.06
N THR A 158 36.89 -0.35 -9.26
CA THR A 158 36.15 -0.59 -10.50
C THR A 158 35.63 -2.02 -10.42
N LEU A 159 34.31 -2.22 -10.49
CA LEU A 159 33.74 -3.56 -10.43
C LEU A 159 34.26 -4.37 -11.63
N ASP A 160 34.76 -5.57 -11.34
CA ASP A 160 35.24 -6.50 -12.34
C ASP A 160 34.05 -7.17 -13.02
N PHE A 161 33.49 -6.46 -14.00
CA PHE A 161 32.26 -6.83 -14.68
C PHE A 161 32.38 -8.10 -15.52
N GLU A 162 33.59 -8.56 -15.86
CA GLU A 162 33.82 -9.81 -16.60
C GLU A 162 33.35 -11.06 -15.83
N LYS A 163 33.19 -10.95 -14.50
CA LYS A 163 32.64 -12.01 -13.65
C LYS A 163 31.12 -12.17 -13.74
N TYR A 164 30.40 -11.16 -14.23
CA TYR A 164 28.94 -11.15 -14.27
C TYR A 164 28.42 -11.38 -15.68
N ARG A 165 27.31 -12.10 -15.84
CA ARG A 165 26.75 -12.42 -17.16
C ARG A 165 25.53 -11.55 -17.47
N PRO A 166 25.56 -10.69 -18.51
CA PRO A 166 24.38 -9.98 -18.97
C PRO A 166 23.21 -10.92 -19.26
N ARG A 167 21.99 -10.48 -18.96
CA ARG A 167 20.73 -11.23 -19.16
C ARG A 167 20.55 -12.51 -18.33
N SER A 168 21.43 -12.84 -17.39
CA SER A 168 21.28 -14.08 -16.57
C SER A 168 19.97 -14.13 -15.78
N SER A 169 19.43 -12.98 -15.39
CA SER A 169 18.19 -12.84 -14.60
C SER A 169 16.95 -12.53 -15.45
N ILE A 170 17.07 -12.58 -16.79
CA ILE A 170 15.95 -12.39 -17.72
C ILE A 170 15.53 -13.77 -18.23
N PRO A 171 14.35 -14.30 -17.84
CA PRO A 171 13.93 -15.65 -18.22
C PRO A 171 13.83 -15.82 -19.74
N THR A 172 14.65 -16.73 -20.29
CA THR A 172 14.74 -16.99 -21.74
C THR A 172 13.47 -17.61 -22.34
N GLY A 173 12.65 -18.28 -21.51
CA GLY A 173 11.38 -18.89 -21.91
C GLY A 173 10.16 -17.96 -21.85
N LEU A 174 10.29 -16.72 -21.38
CA LEU A 174 9.19 -15.76 -21.35
C LEU A 174 9.24 -14.83 -22.58
N PRO A 175 8.12 -14.60 -23.29
CA PRO A 175 8.02 -13.54 -24.29
C PRO A 175 8.34 -12.17 -23.69
N ALA A 176 9.06 -11.32 -24.42
CA ALA A 176 9.51 -10.02 -23.91
C ALA A 176 8.38 -9.10 -23.38
N PRO A 177 7.18 -9.02 -24.01
CA PRO A 177 6.05 -8.26 -23.45
C PRO A 177 5.49 -8.86 -22.14
N VAL A 178 5.52 -10.18 -21.97
CA VAL A 178 5.06 -10.85 -20.74
C VAL A 178 6.07 -10.61 -19.60
N TYR A 179 7.37 -10.63 -19.92
CA TYR A 179 8.40 -10.20 -18.97
C TYR A 179 8.22 -8.72 -18.59
N ALA A 180 7.98 -7.85 -19.57
CA ALA A 180 7.72 -6.43 -19.33
C ALA A 180 6.50 -6.19 -18.44
N GLN A 181 5.36 -6.84 -18.72
CA GLN A 181 4.15 -6.75 -17.89
C GLN A 181 4.43 -7.17 -16.43
N GLN A 182 5.21 -8.22 -16.21
CA GLN A 182 5.62 -8.64 -14.86
C GLN A 182 6.56 -7.62 -14.19
N CYS A 183 7.41 -6.92 -14.95
CA CYS A 183 8.24 -5.83 -14.43
C CYS A 183 7.42 -4.57 -14.11
N ILE A 184 6.44 -4.23 -14.94
CA ILE A 184 5.51 -3.10 -14.74
C ILE A 184 4.68 -3.34 -13.45
N ALA A 185 4.09 -4.53 -13.30
CA ALA A 185 3.37 -4.91 -12.09
C ALA A 185 4.28 -4.88 -10.84
N ALA A 186 5.54 -5.30 -10.95
CA ALA A 186 6.50 -5.24 -9.84
C ALA A 186 6.88 -3.81 -9.43
N ALA A 187 6.85 -2.84 -10.37
CA ALA A 187 7.05 -1.42 -10.06
C ALA A 187 5.88 -0.87 -9.23
N TYR A 188 4.64 -1.12 -9.67
CA TYR A 188 3.44 -0.74 -8.94
C TYR A 188 3.38 -1.39 -7.54
N ALA A 189 3.62 -2.71 -7.43
CA ALA A 189 3.73 -3.41 -6.15
C ALA A 189 4.87 -2.90 -5.24
N SER A 190 5.73 -2.02 -5.75
CA SER A 190 6.81 -1.35 -5.01
C SER A 190 6.55 0.14 -4.76
N ARG A 191 5.38 0.67 -5.13
CA ARG A 191 5.03 2.12 -5.07
C ARG A 191 5.95 2.98 -5.93
N LEU A 192 6.29 2.49 -7.14
CA LEU A 192 7.17 3.17 -8.08
C LEU A 192 6.53 3.22 -9.47
N ASN A 193 6.56 4.39 -10.10
CA ASN A 193 6.07 4.56 -11.47
C ASN A 193 6.94 3.73 -12.44
N PRO A 194 6.37 2.78 -13.22
CA PRO A 194 7.14 1.96 -14.15
C PRO A 194 7.70 2.73 -15.36
N TYR A 195 7.12 3.89 -15.70
CA TYR A 195 7.44 4.69 -16.89
C TYR A 195 8.21 5.99 -16.59
N ALA A 196 8.39 6.37 -15.32
CA ALA A 196 9.10 7.60 -14.93
C ALA A 196 10.13 7.35 -13.81
N LEU A 197 11.16 8.19 -13.75
CA LEU A 197 12.09 8.22 -12.61
C LEU A 197 11.37 8.65 -11.32
N HIS A 198 11.73 8.06 -10.19
CA HIS A 198 11.41 8.62 -8.88
C HIS A 198 12.19 9.92 -8.66
N LYS A 199 11.66 10.87 -7.87
CA LYS A 199 12.29 12.19 -7.64
C LYS A 199 13.76 12.08 -7.17
N SER A 200 14.07 11.10 -6.32
CA SER A 200 15.46 10.84 -5.89
C SER A 200 16.29 10.00 -6.88
N GLU A 201 15.69 9.18 -7.75
CA GLU A 201 16.44 8.57 -8.87
C GLU A 201 16.91 9.69 -9.82
N GLN A 202 16.03 10.63 -10.16
CA GLN A 202 16.36 11.79 -10.99
C GLN A 202 17.45 12.67 -10.35
N ALA A 203 17.37 12.96 -9.05
CA ALA A 203 18.39 13.77 -8.36
C ALA A 203 19.81 13.18 -8.45
N TYR A 204 19.94 11.85 -8.50
CA TYR A 204 21.23 11.16 -8.70
C TYR A 204 21.64 11.03 -10.18
N LEU A 205 20.68 10.93 -11.11
CA LEU A 205 20.93 10.56 -12.52
C LEU A 205 20.94 11.74 -13.50
N GLN A 206 20.26 12.85 -13.20
CA GLN A 206 19.88 13.85 -14.21
C GLN A 206 21.06 14.52 -14.95
N ASP A 207 22.18 14.73 -14.26
CA ASP A 207 23.39 15.35 -14.83
C ASP A 207 24.31 14.35 -15.55
N GLN A 208 24.04 13.03 -15.50
CA GLN A 208 24.94 11.96 -16.00
C GLN A 208 24.26 10.94 -16.94
N LEU A 209 22.94 10.83 -16.90
CA LEU A 209 22.16 9.92 -17.76
C LEU A 209 21.65 10.68 -18.99
N CYS A 210 21.98 10.19 -20.19
CA CYS A 210 21.35 10.59 -21.45
C CYS A 210 19.84 10.30 -21.38
N HIS A 211 18.98 11.25 -21.76
CA HIS A 211 17.53 11.14 -21.57
C HIS A 211 16.92 9.90 -22.25
N ILE A 212 17.43 9.55 -23.44
CA ILE A 212 17.07 8.34 -24.19
C ILE A 212 17.29 7.04 -23.38
N HIS A 213 18.28 7.03 -22.46
CA HIS A 213 18.60 5.86 -21.64
C HIS A 213 17.71 5.69 -20.39
N VAL A 214 16.81 6.63 -20.08
CA VAL A 214 15.83 6.47 -18.98
C VAL A 214 15.00 5.19 -19.17
N THR A 215 14.57 4.91 -20.40
CA THR A 215 13.91 3.65 -20.80
C THR A 215 14.69 2.41 -20.40
N THR A 216 16.00 2.40 -20.67
CA THR A 216 16.89 1.27 -20.33
C THR A 216 17.06 1.14 -18.81
N TYR A 217 17.21 2.27 -18.10
CA TYR A 217 17.31 2.28 -16.65
C TYR A 217 16.03 1.73 -15.99
N LEU A 218 14.85 2.18 -16.43
CA LEU A 218 13.57 1.72 -15.89
C LEU A 218 13.31 0.24 -16.19
N ASN A 219 13.63 -0.25 -17.40
CA ASN A 219 13.60 -1.68 -17.70
C ASN A 219 14.45 -2.51 -16.72
N ILE A 220 15.63 -2.01 -16.35
CA ILE A 220 16.53 -2.67 -15.40
C ILE A 220 15.98 -2.57 -13.97
N ARG A 221 15.56 -1.39 -13.51
CA ARG A 221 14.99 -1.16 -12.17
C ARG A 221 13.74 -2.00 -11.94
N ASN A 222 12.80 -1.98 -12.88
CA ASN A 222 11.58 -2.79 -12.85
C ASN A 222 11.91 -4.30 -12.96
N GLY A 223 12.95 -4.67 -13.70
CA GLY A 223 13.48 -6.04 -13.76
C GLY A 223 14.04 -6.55 -12.44
N ILE A 224 14.71 -5.70 -11.66
CA ILE A 224 15.23 -6.02 -10.32
C ILE A 224 14.07 -6.13 -9.31
N LEU A 225 13.10 -5.21 -9.36
CA LEU A 225 11.89 -5.28 -8.54
C LEU A 225 11.13 -6.60 -8.78
N ARG A 226 11.03 -7.03 -10.04
CA ARG A 226 10.42 -8.32 -10.41
C ARG A 226 11.10 -9.52 -9.76
N LEU A 227 12.41 -9.47 -9.46
CA LEU A 227 13.08 -10.56 -8.73
C LEU A 227 12.58 -10.63 -7.28
N TRP A 228 12.48 -9.48 -6.61
CA TRP A 228 11.99 -9.36 -5.23
C TRP A 228 10.52 -9.74 -5.10
N THR A 229 9.62 -9.13 -5.89
CA THR A 229 8.17 -9.41 -5.80
C THR A 229 7.80 -10.83 -6.21
N ARG A 230 8.65 -11.52 -7.00
CA ARG A 230 8.49 -12.94 -7.32
C ARG A 230 8.81 -13.89 -6.17
N ASN A 231 9.60 -13.48 -5.18
CA ASN A 231 9.95 -14.28 -4.01
C ASN A 231 10.55 -13.42 -2.87
N PRO A 232 9.74 -12.67 -2.11
CA PRO A 232 10.24 -11.81 -1.02
C PRO A 232 10.74 -12.58 0.22
N MET A 233 10.79 -13.93 0.16
CA MET A 233 11.45 -14.79 1.14
C MET A 233 12.98 -14.79 1.02
N VAL A 234 13.53 -14.32 -0.10
CA VAL A 234 14.95 -14.42 -0.44
C VAL A 234 15.47 -13.03 -0.84
N SER A 235 16.64 -12.66 -0.32
CA SER A 235 17.30 -11.42 -0.72
C SER A 235 17.73 -11.46 -2.18
N VAL A 236 17.36 -10.45 -2.97
CA VAL A 236 17.96 -10.25 -4.30
C VAL A 236 19.43 -9.90 -4.10
N THR A 237 20.32 -10.62 -4.78
CA THR A 237 21.76 -10.36 -4.74
C THR A 237 22.19 -9.34 -5.80
N LYS A 238 23.38 -8.75 -5.62
CA LYS A 238 23.96 -7.82 -6.60
C LYS A 238 24.30 -8.51 -7.93
N GLU A 239 24.58 -9.81 -7.90
CA GLU A 239 24.81 -10.62 -9.11
C GLU A 239 23.53 -10.76 -9.93
N GLU A 240 22.42 -11.13 -9.30
CA GLU A 240 21.12 -11.23 -9.97
C GLU A 240 20.65 -9.88 -10.49
N ALA A 241 20.87 -8.80 -9.73
CA ALA A 241 20.51 -7.46 -10.19
C ALA A 241 21.35 -7.00 -11.39
N LEU A 242 22.66 -7.28 -11.41
CA LEU A 242 23.50 -7.07 -12.59
C LEU A 242 23.04 -7.93 -13.78
N GLY A 243 22.52 -9.13 -13.52
CA GLY A 243 21.94 -10.02 -14.52
C GLY A 243 20.67 -9.49 -15.22
N CYS A 244 20.04 -8.43 -14.71
CA CYS A 244 18.96 -7.70 -15.39
C CYS A 244 19.49 -6.77 -16.52
N ALA A 245 20.79 -6.45 -16.55
CA ALA A 245 21.39 -5.67 -17.62
C ALA A 245 21.43 -6.48 -18.94
N LYS A 246 20.95 -5.90 -20.04
CA LYS A 246 20.91 -6.60 -21.35
C LYS A 246 22.26 -6.64 -22.10
N ASP A 247 23.22 -5.83 -21.66
CA ASP A 247 24.57 -5.64 -22.21
C ASP A 247 25.51 -5.17 -21.07
N TYR A 248 26.82 -5.45 -21.14
CA TYR A 248 27.82 -4.99 -20.17
C TYR A 248 27.82 -3.46 -19.99
N ARG A 249 27.56 -2.70 -21.06
CA ARG A 249 27.44 -1.22 -21.03
C ARG A 249 26.40 -0.72 -20.00
N TRP A 250 25.43 -1.54 -19.61
CA TRP A 250 24.38 -1.16 -18.67
C TRP A 250 24.61 -1.66 -17.23
N MET A 251 25.72 -2.36 -16.94
CA MET A 251 25.97 -2.90 -15.59
C MET A 251 26.15 -1.84 -14.51
N ASN A 252 26.69 -0.67 -14.83
CA ASN A 252 26.70 0.48 -13.92
C ASN A 252 25.29 0.95 -13.53
N LEU A 253 24.34 0.97 -14.49
CA LEU A 253 22.94 1.31 -14.22
C LEU A 253 22.26 0.28 -13.33
N ALA A 254 22.53 -1.01 -13.55
CA ALA A 254 22.04 -2.09 -12.71
C ALA A 254 22.65 -2.08 -11.29
N ALA A 255 23.93 -1.75 -11.17
CA ALA A 255 24.58 -1.55 -9.86
C ALA A 255 23.96 -0.37 -9.08
N PHE A 256 23.74 0.77 -9.75
CA PHE A 256 23.08 1.93 -9.15
C PHE A 256 21.62 1.62 -8.76
N ALA A 257 20.84 1.00 -9.66
CA ALA A 257 19.47 0.60 -9.38
C ALA A 257 19.39 -0.34 -8.16
N TYR A 258 20.29 -1.32 -8.08
CA TYR A 258 20.38 -2.22 -6.93
C TYR A 258 20.68 -1.48 -5.62
N ASP A 259 21.74 -0.66 -5.58
CA ASP A 259 22.10 0.05 -4.34
C ASP A 259 21.04 1.08 -3.92
N TRP A 260 20.34 1.69 -4.89
CA TRP A 260 19.23 2.61 -4.63
C TRP A 260 17.99 1.89 -4.08
N LEU A 261 17.57 0.78 -4.71
CA LEU A 261 16.43 -0.02 -4.26
C LEU A 261 16.65 -0.61 -2.85
N VAL A 262 17.86 -1.10 -2.58
CA VAL A 262 18.26 -1.64 -1.26
C VAL A 262 18.26 -0.55 -0.19
N ARG A 263 18.99 0.56 -0.42
CA ARG A 263 19.18 1.59 0.61
C ARG A 263 17.85 2.24 1.02
N ASN A 264 16.95 2.45 0.07
CA ASN A 264 15.63 3.02 0.32
C ASN A 264 14.56 2.00 0.75
N GLY A 265 14.90 0.70 0.83
CA GLY A 265 13.98 -0.33 1.35
C GLY A 265 12.86 -0.75 0.39
N TYR A 266 13.09 -0.70 -0.92
CA TYR A 266 12.16 -1.25 -1.93
C TYR A 266 12.34 -2.75 -2.15
N ILE A 267 13.53 -3.29 -1.87
CA ILE A 267 13.86 -4.72 -1.87
C ILE A 267 14.67 -5.07 -0.62
N ASN A 268 14.82 -6.36 -0.31
CA ASN A 268 15.66 -6.86 0.79
C ASN A 268 15.29 -6.30 2.18
N PHE A 269 13.99 -6.07 2.42
CA PHE A 269 13.45 -5.55 3.68
C PHE A 269 12.60 -6.59 4.41
N GLY A 270 12.32 -6.34 5.70
CA GLY A 270 11.46 -7.20 6.51
C GLY A 270 12.21 -8.35 7.19
N CYS A 271 11.62 -9.54 7.19
CA CYS A 271 12.05 -10.69 7.98
C CYS A 271 12.98 -11.66 7.21
N VAL A 272 13.56 -11.21 6.09
CA VAL A 272 14.44 -11.99 5.20
C VAL A 272 15.89 -12.03 5.69
N GLU A 273 16.60 -13.15 5.49
CA GLU A 273 18.06 -13.21 5.72
C GLU A 273 18.83 -12.44 4.64
N ILE A 274 19.76 -11.58 5.06
CA ILE A 274 20.63 -10.80 4.18
C ILE A 274 22.06 -11.37 4.25
N PRO A 275 22.58 -11.96 3.14
CA PRO A 275 23.94 -12.47 3.07
C PRO A 275 24.99 -11.42 3.45
N LYS A 276 25.81 -11.75 4.46
CA LYS A 276 26.89 -10.89 4.95
C LYS A 276 27.96 -10.72 3.88
N ALA A 277 28.21 -9.49 3.45
CA ALA A 277 29.17 -9.21 2.38
C ALA A 277 30.56 -9.81 2.66
N ILE A 278 31.18 -10.36 1.61
CA ILE A 278 32.50 -10.98 1.65
C ILE A 278 33.56 -9.88 1.62
N VAL A 279 34.06 -9.52 2.80
CA VAL A 279 35.12 -8.51 2.96
C VAL A 279 36.42 -9.21 3.36
N PRO A 280 37.57 -8.91 2.71
CA PRO A 280 38.84 -9.52 3.07
C PRO A 280 39.19 -9.35 4.57
N PRO A 281 39.69 -10.41 5.24
CA PRO A 281 40.00 -10.36 6.66
C PRO A 281 41.22 -9.48 6.94
N LYS A 282 41.00 -8.28 7.48
CA LYS A 282 42.07 -7.44 8.06
C LYS A 282 42.62 -8.11 9.32
N ARG A 283 43.95 -8.16 9.44
CA ARG A 283 44.62 -8.58 10.68
C ARG A 283 44.41 -7.54 11.78
N GLY A 284 43.87 -7.96 12.92
CA GLY A 284 43.66 -7.12 14.11
C GLY A 284 42.26 -7.28 14.71
N ARG A 285 42.07 -6.74 15.93
CA ARG A 285 40.73 -6.64 16.55
C ARG A 285 39.93 -5.55 15.83
N ARG A 286 38.65 -5.82 15.50
CA ARG A 286 37.75 -4.78 14.97
C ARG A 286 37.60 -3.64 15.97
N ARG A 287 37.56 -2.42 15.46
CA ARG A 287 37.18 -1.24 16.23
C ARG A 287 35.67 -1.29 16.51
N GLU A 288 35.24 -0.63 17.58
CA GLU A 288 33.81 -0.39 17.78
C GLU A 288 33.30 0.47 16.61
N GLY A 289 32.19 0.06 16.01
CA GLY A 289 31.51 0.84 14.96
C GLY A 289 30.53 1.84 15.55
N PRO A 290 29.74 2.52 14.69
CA PRO A 290 28.72 3.45 15.16
C PRO A 290 27.66 2.72 16.00
N VAL A 291 27.26 3.36 17.10
CA VAL A 291 26.14 2.96 17.94
C VAL A 291 24.91 3.77 17.51
N ILE A 292 23.85 3.09 17.11
CA ILE A 292 22.57 3.70 16.75
C ILE A 292 21.56 3.33 17.84
N VAL A 293 20.93 4.35 18.44
CA VAL A 293 19.83 4.16 19.40
C VAL A 293 18.50 4.54 18.73
N VAL A 294 17.55 3.62 18.73
CA VAL A 294 16.19 3.84 18.24
C VAL A 294 15.26 3.96 19.45
N VAL A 295 14.49 5.04 19.55
CA VAL A 295 13.59 5.33 20.68
C VAL A 295 12.16 5.02 20.28
N GLY A 296 11.66 3.87 20.75
CA GLY A 296 10.37 3.27 20.41
C GLY A 296 10.52 1.93 19.69
N ALA A 297 9.81 0.90 20.13
CA ALA A 297 9.68 -0.40 19.46
C ALA A 297 8.28 -0.58 18.83
N GLY A 298 7.74 0.50 18.26
CA GLY A 298 6.63 0.45 17.31
C GLY A 298 7.07 -0.04 15.93
N MET A 299 6.16 -0.07 14.96
CA MET A 299 6.44 -0.54 13.60
C MET A 299 7.53 0.27 12.88
N SER A 300 7.58 1.59 13.08
CA SER A 300 8.64 2.46 12.59
C SER A 300 10.01 2.12 13.19
N GLY A 301 10.11 2.06 14.52
CA GLY A 301 11.38 1.77 15.20
C GLY A 301 11.90 0.35 14.97
N LEU A 302 11.01 -0.66 14.94
CA LEU A 302 11.39 -2.04 14.61
C LEU A 302 11.78 -2.18 13.13
N GLY A 303 11.05 -1.55 12.21
CA GLY A 303 11.40 -1.52 10.79
C GLY A 303 12.75 -0.84 10.54
N CYS A 304 12.98 0.33 11.18
CA CYS A 304 14.26 1.03 11.12
C CYS A 304 15.41 0.17 11.66
N ALA A 305 15.24 -0.47 12.82
CA ALA A 305 16.28 -1.29 13.42
C ALA A 305 16.61 -2.54 12.58
N ARG A 306 15.58 -3.22 12.04
CA ARG A 306 15.76 -4.35 11.11
C ARG A 306 16.47 -3.93 9.82
N GLN A 307 16.05 -2.83 9.21
CA GLN A 307 16.66 -2.34 7.97
C GLN A 307 18.10 -1.88 8.20
N LEU A 308 18.43 -1.29 9.35
CA LEU A 308 19.82 -0.97 9.71
C LEU A 308 20.68 -2.23 9.86
N GLU A 309 20.20 -3.28 10.54
CA GLU A 309 20.95 -4.55 10.62
C GLU A 309 21.16 -5.21 9.24
N ALA A 310 20.13 -5.18 8.37
CA ALA A 310 20.23 -5.60 6.98
C ALA A 310 21.31 -4.81 6.21
N LEU A 311 21.23 -3.48 6.26
CA LEU A 311 22.17 -2.58 5.58
C LEU A 311 23.60 -2.71 6.11
N PHE A 312 23.81 -2.95 7.41
CA PHE A 312 25.14 -3.19 7.97
C PHE A 312 25.72 -4.58 7.64
N ASN A 313 24.88 -5.59 7.36
CA ASN A 313 25.33 -6.87 6.82
C ASN A 313 25.70 -6.77 5.34
N GLN A 314 24.97 -5.95 4.57
CA GLN A 314 25.15 -5.77 3.13
C GLN A 314 26.29 -4.79 2.76
N TYR A 315 26.38 -3.64 3.45
CA TYR A 315 27.45 -2.65 3.28
C TYR A 315 28.52 -2.78 4.38
N ARG A 316 28.88 -4.02 4.69
CA ARG A 316 29.77 -4.40 5.79
C ARG A 316 31.18 -3.84 5.62
N ASP A 317 31.67 -3.15 6.64
CA ASP A 317 33.11 -2.90 6.82
C ASP A 317 33.75 -4.06 7.62
N SER A 318 34.97 -4.48 7.25
CA SER A 318 35.74 -5.46 8.03
C SER A 318 36.44 -4.87 9.25
N SER A 319 36.59 -3.54 9.33
CA SER A 319 37.38 -2.85 10.37
C SER A 319 36.58 -2.37 11.57
N THR A 320 35.27 -2.16 11.42
CA THR A 320 34.33 -1.71 12.47
C THR A 320 33.27 -2.76 12.77
N SER A 321 32.50 -2.57 13.84
CA SER A 321 31.32 -3.39 14.17
C SER A 321 30.19 -2.48 14.65
N PRO A 322 29.24 -2.08 13.78
CA PRO A 322 28.10 -1.24 14.16
C PRO A 322 27.19 -1.96 15.15
N ARG A 323 26.40 -1.20 15.91
CA ARG A 323 25.45 -1.75 16.90
C ARG A 323 24.16 -0.94 16.94
N VAL A 324 23.04 -1.60 16.67
CA VAL A 324 21.70 -1.05 16.88
C VAL A 324 21.21 -1.43 18.30
N VAL A 325 20.51 -0.51 18.95
CA VAL A 325 19.81 -0.73 20.23
C VAL A 325 18.45 -0.04 20.16
N VAL A 326 17.36 -0.76 20.43
CA VAL A 326 16.03 -0.15 20.52
C VAL A 326 15.66 0.02 21.99
N LEU A 327 15.21 1.21 22.40
CA LEU A 327 14.71 1.51 23.75
C LEU A 327 13.19 1.66 23.69
N GLU A 328 12.46 0.90 24.50
CA GLU A 328 10.99 0.90 24.54
C GLU A 328 10.51 1.17 25.96
N GLY A 329 9.69 2.21 26.14
CA GLY A 329 9.19 2.63 27.44
C GLY A 329 8.21 1.63 28.07
N ARG A 330 7.45 0.90 27.25
CA ARG A 330 6.48 -0.10 27.70
C ARG A 330 7.15 -1.45 28.00
N ARG A 331 6.42 -2.32 28.72
CA ARG A 331 6.75 -3.75 28.92
C ARG A 331 6.60 -4.62 27.65
N ARG A 332 6.11 -4.05 26.55
CA ARG A 332 5.74 -4.72 25.29
C ARG A 332 6.22 -3.92 24.08
N ILE A 333 6.37 -4.59 22.94
CA ILE A 333 6.63 -3.95 21.64
C ILE A 333 5.32 -3.60 20.91
N GLY A 334 5.43 -3.12 19.67
CA GLY A 334 4.32 -2.82 18.75
C GLY A 334 3.75 -1.41 18.88
N GLY A 335 3.95 -0.73 20.02
CA GLY A 335 3.45 0.63 20.24
C GLY A 335 1.92 0.69 20.15
N ARG A 336 1.40 1.29 19.07
CA ARG A 336 -0.04 1.38 18.74
C ARG A 336 -0.61 0.14 18.02
N VAL A 337 0.24 -0.79 17.58
CA VAL A 337 -0.19 -2.16 17.22
C VAL A 337 -0.16 -3.00 18.49
N TYR A 338 -1.34 -3.42 18.99
CA TYR A 338 -1.42 -4.13 20.27
C TYR A 338 -2.66 -5.03 20.42
N SER A 339 -2.40 -6.33 20.35
CA SER A 339 -3.34 -7.42 20.63
C SER A 339 -3.35 -7.78 22.12
N HIS A 340 -4.36 -7.36 22.87
CA HIS A 340 -4.52 -7.72 24.30
C HIS A 340 -4.82 -9.22 24.45
N PRO A 341 -4.23 -9.95 25.42
CA PRO A 341 -4.59 -11.35 25.68
C PRO A 341 -5.99 -11.45 26.29
N LEU A 342 -6.86 -12.28 25.72
CA LEU A 342 -8.15 -12.61 26.32
C LEU A 342 -8.06 -13.91 27.13
N ARG A 343 -8.89 -14.03 28.16
CA ARG A 343 -8.79 -15.13 29.14
C ARG A 343 -10.13 -15.65 29.68
N SER A 344 -11.22 -14.93 29.46
CA SER A 344 -12.59 -15.36 29.82
C SER A 344 -12.99 -16.70 29.20
N LEU A 345 -12.57 -16.95 27.96
CA LEU A 345 -12.93 -18.15 27.19
C LEU A 345 -11.71 -18.71 26.44
N GLN A 346 -11.80 -19.99 26.06
CA GLN A 346 -10.87 -20.64 25.14
C GLN A 346 -11.52 -20.75 23.76
N SER A 347 -10.79 -20.41 22.69
CA SER A 347 -11.29 -20.58 21.33
C SER A 347 -11.16 -22.02 20.87
N THR A 348 -12.21 -22.52 20.22
CA THR A 348 -12.24 -23.79 19.49
C THR A 348 -12.00 -23.63 17.98
N ILE A 349 -11.98 -22.39 17.48
CA ILE A 349 -11.91 -22.08 16.04
C ILE A 349 -10.56 -21.48 15.58
N LEU A 350 -9.72 -20.99 16.51
CA LEU A 350 -8.36 -20.57 16.17
C LEU A 350 -7.45 -21.79 15.90
N PRO A 351 -6.64 -21.75 14.83
CA PRO A 351 -5.58 -22.73 14.60
C PRO A 351 -4.62 -22.89 15.79
N PRO A 352 -4.11 -24.12 16.05
CA PRO A 352 -3.19 -24.39 17.16
C PRO A 352 -1.98 -23.45 17.20
N GLY A 353 -1.68 -22.92 18.39
CA GLY A 353 -0.57 -21.99 18.63
C GLY A 353 -0.95 -20.50 18.51
N LEU A 354 -2.08 -20.16 17.90
CA LEU A 354 -2.63 -18.80 17.99
C LEU A 354 -3.33 -18.57 19.33
N ARG A 355 -3.46 -17.30 19.73
CA ARG A 355 -4.11 -16.88 20.97
C ARG A 355 -5.27 -15.95 20.67
N SER A 356 -6.38 -16.11 21.39
CA SER A 356 -7.47 -15.14 21.37
C SER A 356 -7.00 -13.77 21.86
N THR A 357 -7.33 -12.74 21.08
CA THR A 357 -6.91 -11.37 21.36
C THR A 357 -7.92 -10.34 20.90
N ALA A 358 -7.90 -9.19 21.57
CA ALA A 358 -8.61 -7.97 21.17
C ALA A 358 -7.61 -6.93 20.65
N GLU A 359 -7.89 -6.29 19.52
CA GLU A 359 -7.02 -5.24 18.98
C GLU A 359 -7.31 -3.89 19.65
N MET A 360 -6.40 -3.48 20.54
CA MET A 360 -6.53 -2.25 21.30
C MET A 360 -6.30 -0.99 20.43
N GLY A 361 -5.59 -1.11 19.31
CA GLY A 361 -5.21 0.02 18.46
C GLY A 361 -5.46 -0.27 16.99
N ALA A 362 -4.43 -0.23 16.15
CA ALA A 362 -4.55 -0.60 14.75
C ALA A 362 -5.05 -2.05 14.61
N GLN A 363 -6.12 -2.26 13.83
CA GLN A 363 -6.74 -3.57 13.60
C GLN A 363 -6.81 -3.99 12.13
N ILE A 364 -6.79 -3.01 11.20
CA ILE A 364 -6.98 -3.20 9.76
C ILE A 364 -5.64 -3.09 9.01
N VAL A 365 -5.40 -4.00 8.08
CA VAL A 365 -4.49 -3.83 6.93
C VAL A 365 -5.33 -3.27 5.79
N VAL A 366 -5.10 -2.02 5.39
CA VAL A 366 -5.80 -1.41 4.25
C VAL A 366 -5.06 -1.76 2.96
N GLY A 367 -5.73 -2.51 2.09
CA GLY A 367 -5.20 -3.08 0.86
C GLY A 367 -4.04 -4.08 1.05
N PHE A 368 -3.91 -5.01 0.10
CA PHE A 368 -2.66 -5.76 -0.10
C PHE A 368 -2.03 -5.47 -1.47
N ASP A 369 -2.83 -5.04 -2.44
CA ASP A 369 -2.43 -4.87 -3.83
C ASP A 369 -2.01 -3.43 -4.12
N HIS A 370 -1.45 -3.19 -5.31
CA HIS A 370 -0.81 -1.93 -5.70
C HIS A 370 0.24 -1.35 -4.72
N GLY A 371 0.75 -2.19 -3.83
CA GLY A 371 2.05 -2.02 -3.19
C GLY A 371 2.04 -1.70 -1.70
N ASN A 372 1.11 -2.23 -0.90
CA ASN A 372 1.24 -2.15 0.55
C ASN A 372 2.52 -2.88 1.03
N PRO A 373 3.53 -2.21 1.63
CA PRO A 373 4.77 -2.87 2.04
C PRO A 373 4.61 -3.84 3.21
N ILE A 374 3.44 -3.87 3.87
CA ILE A 374 3.08 -4.90 4.84
C ILE A 374 2.76 -6.23 4.14
N ASP A 375 2.35 -6.24 2.87
CA ASP A 375 2.06 -7.45 2.10
C ASP A 375 3.21 -8.50 2.15
N PRO A 376 4.40 -8.22 1.57
CA PRO A 376 5.49 -9.20 1.56
C PRO A 376 5.94 -9.60 2.97
N VAL A 377 5.74 -8.76 3.98
CA VAL A 377 6.05 -9.09 5.38
C VAL A 377 4.99 -10.04 5.96
N LEU A 378 3.71 -9.84 5.66
CA LEU A 378 2.57 -10.52 6.27
C LEU A 378 2.19 -11.80 5.52
N ARG A 379 1.85 -11.71 4.22
CA ARG A 379 1.37 -12.85 3.43
C ARG A 379 2.50 -13.82 3.07
N ALA A 380 3.71 -13.31 2.82
CA ALA A 380 4.87 -14.14 2.46
C ALA A 380 5.80 -14.40 3.65
N GLN A 381 6.60 -13.42 4.08
CA GLN A 381 7.73 -13.65 5.01
C GLN A 381 7.35 -14.23 6.37
N LEU A 382 6.18 -13.86 6.90
CA LEU A 382 5.63 -14.40 8.16
C LEU A 382 4.48 -15.38 7.96
N ALA A 383 3.98 -15.54 6.72
CA ALA A 383 2.84 -16.39 6.35
C ALA A 383 1.64 -16.30 7.34
N LEU A 384 1.31 -15.09 7.80
CA LEU A 384 0.28 -14.89 8.81
C LEU A 384 -1.13 -15.09 8.23
N ARG A 385 -2.00 -15.69 9.03
CA ARG A 385 -3.42 -15.84 8.69
C ARG A 385 -4.15 -14.50 8.86
N TYR A 386 -5.01 -14.18 7.91
CA TYR A 386 -5.84 -12.98 7.92
C TYR A 386 -7.27 -13.32 7.47
N HIS A 387 -8.21 -12.47 7.85
CA HIS A 387 -9.60 -12.47 7.40
C HIS A 387 -9.82 -11.25 6.50
N LEU A 388 -10.44 -11.42 5.33
CA LEU A 388 -10.81 -10.32 4.42
C LEU A 388 -12.18 -9.77 4.83
N LEU A 389 -12.25 -8.46 5.01
CA LEU A 389 -13.43 -7.76 5.49
C LEU A 389 -14.42 -7.54 4.35
N ARG A 390 -15.65 -8.02 4.54
CA ARG A 390 -16.75 -7.75 3.60
C ARG A 390 -17.43 -6.44 3.96
N ASP A 391 -17.59 -5.57 2.96
CA ASP A 391 -18.21 -4.25 3.10
C ASP A 391 -19.75 -4.34 3.07
N ILE A 392 -20.29 -5.19 3.95
CA ILE A 392 -21.71 -5.50 4.08
C ILE A 392 -22.07 -5.29 5.53
N SER A 393 -22.57 -4.09 5.84
CA SER A 393 -23.04 -3.69 7.17
C SER A 393 -24.57 -3.57 7.20
N THR A 394 -25.17 -3.59 8.39
CA THR A 394 -26.56 -3.16 8.59
C THR A 394 -26.54 -1.98 9.53
N ILE A 395 -27.16 -0.86 9.17
CA ILE A 395 -27.37 0.27 10.07
C ILE A 395 -28.71 0.09 10.79
N TYR A 396 -28.73 0.30 12.10
CA TYR A 396 -29.92 0.28 12.94
C TYR A 396 -30.27 1.69 13.44
N ASP A 397 -31.54 2.06 13.36
CA ASP A 397 -32.05 3.33 13.91
C ASP A 397 -32.17 3.27 15.44
N ILE A 398 -32.42 4.41 16.08
CA ILE A 398 -32.51 4.56 17.55
C ILE A 398 -33.64 3.74 18.18
N ASP A 399 -34.63 3.33 17.40
CA ASP A 399 -35.70 2.41 17.84
C ASP A 399 -35.30 0.92 17.76
N GLY A 400 -34.09 0.61 17.28
CA GLY A 400 -33.57 -0.75 17.09
C GLY A 400 -34.03 -1.42 15.78
N SER A 401 -34.80 -0.75 14.92
CA SER A 401 -35.14 -1.26 13.59
C SER A 401 -33.96 -1.13 12.62
N PRO A 402 -33.78 -2.06 11.67
CA PRO A 402 -32.83 -1.88 10.58
C PRO A 402 -33.32 -0.74 9.67
N VAL A 403 -32.39 0.07 9.17
CA VAL A 403 -32.65 1.09 8.15
C VAL A 403 -32.98 0.42 6.82
N ASP A 404 -33.85 1.04 6.02
CA ASP A 404 -34.14 0.65 4.64
C ASP A 404 -32.90 0.87 3.76
N GLU A 405 -32.41 -0.19 3.10
CA GLU A 405 -31.22 -0.17 2.24
C GLU A 405 -31.36 0.85 1.08
N VAL A 406 -32.59 1.15 0.62
CA VAL A 406 -32.84 2.21 -0.37
C VAL A 406 -32.61 3.60 0.23
N ARG A 407 -33.01 3.81 1.49
CA ARG A 407 -32.84 5.10 2.18
C ARG A 407 -31.39 5.34 2.59
N ASP A 408 -30.73 4.32 3.12
CA ASP A 408 -29.28 4.31 3.41
C ASP A 408 -28.49 4.77 2.18
N ALA A 409 -28.73 4.12 1.03
CA ALA A 409 -28.12 4.47 -0.25
C ALA A 409 -28.60 5.79 -0.88
N MET A 410 -29.57 6.50 -0.30
CA MET A 410 -29.97 7.88 -0.69
C MET A 410 -29.25 8.93 0.17
N ASP A 411 -29.12 8.68 1.46
CA ASP A 411 -28.42 9.55 2.42
C ASP A 411 -26.90 9.45 2.28
N GLU A 412 -26.34 8.26 2.02
CA GLU A 412 -24.92 8.08 1.69
C GLU A 412 -24.50 8.91 0.47
N LYS A 413 -25.30 8.86 -0.62
CA LYS A 413 -25.02 9.63 -1.84
C LYS A 413 -25.09 11.14 -1.58
N LEU A 414 -26.05 11.59 -0.78
CA LEU A 414 -26.19 12.98 -0.39
C LEU A 414 -24.98 13.44 0.46
N TYR A 415 -24.53 12.62 1.39
CA TYR A 415 -23.30 12.85 2.15
C TYR A 415 -22.06 12.94 1.24
N ASN A 416 -21.93 12.03 0.26
CA ASN A 416 -20.80 12.01 -0.67
C ASN A 416 -20.76 13.27 -1.56
N ASP A 417 -21.89 13.74 -2.08
CA ASP A 417 -21.96 15.00 -2.83
C ASP A 417 -21.59 16.22 -1.96
N ILE A 418 -22.04 16.26 -0.70
CA ILE A 418 -21.62 17.31 0.28
C ILE A 418 -20.10 17.29 0.46
N LEU A 419 -19.48 16.11 0.55
CA LEU A 419 -18.04 15.95 0.72
C LEU A 419 -17.27 16.33 -0.56
N ASP A 420 -17.72 15.89 -1.74
CA ASP A 420 -17.11 16.20 -3.04
C ASP A 420 -17.13 17.71 -3.32
N ARG A 421 -18.27 18.38 -3.11
CA ARG A 421 -18.39 19.84 -3.28
C ARG A 421 -17.60 20.63 -2.24
N SER A 422 -17.39 20.07 -1.05
CA SER A 422 -16.43 20.61 -0.06
C SER A 422 -14.98 20.40 -0.53
N GLY A 423 -14.70 19.29 -1.20
CA GLY A 423 -13.42 18.94 -1.81
C GLY A 423 -12.97 19.88 -2.94
N LEU A 424 -13.86 20.69 -3.52
CA LEU A 424 -13.49 21.75 -4.48
C LEU A 424 -12.47 22.76 -3.91
N TYR A 425 -12.43 22.92 -2.59
CA TYR A 425 -11.56 23.90 -1.91
C TYR A 425 -10.20 23.32 -1.48
N ARG A 426 -9.89 22.08 -1.86
CA ARG A 426 -8.61 21.42 -1.56
C ARG A 426 -7.39 22.04 -2.25
N HIS A 427 -6.24 21.96 -1.61
CA HIS A 427 -4.96 22.33 -2.21
C HIS A 427 -4.60 21.38 -3.35
N LYS A 428 -4.49 21.91 -4.57
CA LYS A 428 -4.04 21.11 -5.73
C LYS A 428 -2.59 20.66 -5.54
N ALA A 429 -2.39 19.35 -5.40
CA ALA A 429 -1.07 18.75 -5.22
C ALA A 429 -0.15 19.03 -6.43
N VAL A 430 0.97 19.71 -6.20
CA VAL A 430 1.93 20.05 -7.27
C VAL A 430 2.79 18.82 -7.60
N VAL A 431 2.29 17.98 -8.49
CA VAL A 431 3.02 16.82 -9.03
C VAL A 431 4.18 17.31 -9.89
N GLN A 432 5.37 17.39 -9.30
CA GLN A 432 6.62 17.62 -10.02
C GLN A 432 6.88 16.46 -10.98
N SER A 433 6.74 16.73 -12.28
CA SER A 433 7.09 15.80 -13.36
C SER A 433 8.57 15.42 -13.28
N THR A 434 8.84 14.15 -13.55
CA THR A 434 10.17 13.57 -13.66
C THR A 434 10.34 12.93 -15.03
N ALA A 435 11.59 12.68 -15.44
CA ALA A 435 11.90 12.18 -16.78
C ALA A 435 11.17 10.84 -17.06
N GLU A 436 10.38 10.83 -18.14
CA GLU A 436 9.66 9.66 -18.62
C GLU A 436 10.46 8.85 -19.65
N ALA A 437 10.19 7.56 -19.70
CA ALA A 437 10.65 6.63 -20.72
C ALA A 437 9.69 6.55 -21.93
N ASP A 438 10.19 6.00 -23.03
CA ASP A 438 9.33 5.57 -24.14
C ASP A 438 8.45 4.38 -23.69
N ARG A 439 7.15 4.64 -23.56
CA ARG A 439 6.18 3.66 -23.06
C ARG A 439 6.05 2.43 -23.98
N GLU A 440 6.15 2.57 -25.32
CA GLU A 440 6.12 1.41 -26.23
C GLU A 440 7.33 0.51 -26.01
N LEU A 441 8.50 1.10 -25.73
CA LEU A 441 9.72 0.34 -25.43
C LEU A 441 9.64 -0.37 -24.06
N ILE A 442 9.09 0.28 -23.02
CA ILE A 442 8.81 -0.36 -21.73
C ILE A 442 7.82 -1.52 -21.91
N ASP A 443 6.64 -1.30 -22.49
CA ASP A 443 5.57 -2.30 -22.69
C ASP A 443 6.04 -3.54 -23.47
N THR A 444 7.00 -3.36 -24.37
CA THR A 444 7.55 -4.45 -25.20
C THR A 444 8.87 -5.02 -24.66
N GLY A 445 9.38 -4.53 -23.53
CA GLY A 445 10.62 -4.98 -22.90
C GLY A 445 11.90 -4.65 -23.69
N ARG A 446 11.82 -3.69 -24.61
CA ARG A 446 12.93 -3.25 -25.49
C ARG A 446 13.67 -2.08 -24.86
N ASP A 447 14.98 -2.01 -25.08
CA ASP A 447 15.81 -0.89 -24.66
C ASP A 447 16.01 0.10 -25.80
N ALA A 448 16.33 1.35 -25.46
CA ALA A 448 16.69 2.34 -26.46
C ALA A 448 18.04 1.98 -27.13
N SER A 449 18.09 2.14 -28.45
CA SER A 449 19.27 1.83 -29.28
C SER A 449 20.00 3.07 -29.81
N ALA A 450 19.44 4.26 -29.57
CA ALA A 450 20.04 5.55 -29.86
C ALA A 450 20.75 6.13 -28.63
N ASP A 451 21.68 7.04 -28.86
CA ASP A 451 22.47 7.76 -27.87
C ASP A 451 22.90 9.08 -28.53
N ASP A 452 22.41 10.22 -28.04
CA ASP A 452 22.70 11.56 -28.60
C ASP A 452 23.56 12.43 -27.66
N GLY A 453 23.84 11.93 -26.45
CA GLY A 453 24.61 12.62 -25.43
C GLY A 453 23.86 13.70 -24.64
N VAL A 454 22.58 13.98 -24.93
CA VAL A 454 21.81 15.01 -24.22
C VAL A 454 21.31 14.46 -22.89
N THR A 455 21.79 15.03 -21.78
CA THR A 455 21.43 14.56 -20.44
C THR A 455 19.95 14.84 -20.13
N VAL A 456 19.37 14.04 -19.22
CA VAL A 456 18.00 14.25 -18.69
C VAL A 456 17.79 15.72 -18.30
N LYS A 457 18.73 16.32 -17.56
CA LYS A 457 18.62 17.71 -17.14
C LYS A 457 18.58 18.69 -18.31
N GLN A 458 19.51 18.55 -19.27
CA GLN A 458 19.55 19.41 -20.47
C GLN A 458 18.26 19.27 -21.29
N TYR A 459 17.72 18.06 -21.40
CA TYR A 459 16.48 17.78 -22.10
C TYR A 459 15.27 18.40 -21.40
N GLU A 460 15.12 18.24 -20.08
CA GLU A 460 13.99 18.79 -19.33
C GLU A 460 14.06 20.34 -19.20
N GLU A 461 15.26 20.92 -19.01
CA GLU A 461 15.45 22.38 -19.06
C GLU A 461 15.03 22.96 -20.42
N ALA A 462 15.34 22.26 -21.52
CA ALA A 462 14.96 22.66 -22.87
C ALA A 462 13.49 22.38 -23.22
N ARG A 463 12.91 21.32 -22.65
CA ARG A 463 11.46 21.04 -22.73
C ARG A 463 10.68 22.15 -22.05
N ALA A 464 11.09 22.56 -20.85
CA ALA A 464 10.49 23.68 -20.11
C ALA A 464 10.66 25.03 -20.83
N ALA A 465 11.80 25.24 -21.50
CA ALA A 465 12.06 26.46 -22.28
C ALA A 465 11.48 26.46 -23.71
N GLY A 466 10.95 25.32 -24.20
CA GLY A 466 10.50 25.18 -25.59
C GLY A 466 11.61 25.14 -26.65
N THR A 467 12.84 24.77 -26.26
CA THR A 467 14.07 24.91 -27.08
C THR A 467 14.74 23.58 -27.45
N ILE A 468 14.05 22.44 -27.33
CA ILE A 468 14.60 21.09 -27.63
C ILE A 468 15.30 21.04 -29.01
N ASP A 469 14.71 21.66 -30.04
CA ASP A 469 15.24 21.73 -31.41
C ASP A 469 16.62 22.40 -31.54
N LEU A 470 17.07 23.14 -30.52
CA LEU A 470 18.38 23.80 -30.48
C LEU A 470 19.49 22.93 -29.86
N LEU A 471 19.13 21.90 -29.09
CA LEU A 471 20.08 21.04 -28.37
C LEU A 471 20.45 19.79 -29.14
N VAL A 472 19.50 19.16 -29.84
CA VAL A 472 19.77 17.95 -30.64
C VAL A 472 20.45 18.35 -31.96
N PRO A 473 21.71 17.96 -32.22
CA PRO A 473 22.43 18.45 -33.39
C PRO A 473 21.76 17.98 -34.70
N THR A 474 21.48 18.91 -35.62
CA THR A 474 20.77 18.69 -36.89
C THR A 474 21.59 17.94 -37.95
N LYS A 475 22.27 16.86 -37.57
CA LYS A 475 23.17 16.03 -38.38
C LYS A 475 22.66 14.63 -38.71
N ARG A 476 21.33 14.45 -38.91
CA ARG A 476 20.79 13.48 -39.89
C ARG A 476 19.30 13.56 -40.27
N VAL A 477 18.60 14.67 -39.98
CA VAL A 477 17.26 14.90 -40.55
C VAL A 477 17.39 15.07 -42.07
N ARG A 478 16.93 14.08 -42.84
CA ARG A 478 16.68 14.26 -44.27
C ARG A 478 15.53 15.26 -44.41
N ARG A 479 15.79 16.45 -44.98
CA ARG A 479 14.72 17.37 -45.42
C ARG A 479 13.75 16.58 -46.30
N GLY A 480 12.46 16.59 -45.98
CA GLY A 480 11.46 15.85 -46.79
C GLY A 480 10.27 15.24 -46.06
N VAL A 481 9.88 15.72 -44.87
CA VAL A 481 8.49 15.63 -44.37
C VAL A 481 8.15 17.00 -43.79
N GLY A 482 7.00 17.57 -44.15
CA GLY A 482 6.58 18.86 -43.61
C GLY A 482 6.08 18.69 -42.17
N HIS A 483 6.50 19.59 -41.28
CA HIS A 483 5.83 19.76 -39.99
C HIS A 483 4.42 20.30 -40.25
N LYS A 484 3.43 19.41 -40.34
CA LYS A 484 2.15 19.76 -39.73
C LYS A 484 2.44 19.83 -38.23
N THR A 485 2.14 20.97 -37.62
CA THR A 485 1.99 21.09 -36.17
C THR A 485 0.85 20.19 -35.73
N ALA A 486 1.16 18.92 -35.49
CA ALA A 486 0.39 18.11 -34.57
C ALA A 486 0.49 18.84 -33.23
N GLU A 487 -0.65 19.28 -32.72
CA GLU A 487 -0.75 19.91 -31.42
C GLU A 487 -0.05 19.02 -30.40
N ILE A 488 0.78 19.62 -29.55
CA ILE A 488 1.28 18.93 -28.37
C ILE A 488 0.07 18.80 -27.46
N LYS A 489 -0.70 17.73 -27.63
CA LYS A 489 -1.58 17.25 -26.57
C LYS A 489 -0.68 17.09 -25.34
N PRO A 490 -1.04 17.68 -24.18
CA PRO A 490 -0.31 17.41 -22.96
C PRO A 490 -0.28 15.90 -22.70
N ALA A 491 0.66 15.45 -21.86
CA ALA A 491 0.69 14.07 -21.43
C ALA A 491 -0.72 13.64 -20.98
N GLY A 492 -1.10 12.40 -21.30
CA GLY A 492 -2.42 11.87 -20.94
C GLY A 492 -2.71 12.11 -19.45
N PRO A 493 -3.98 12.40 -19.09
CA PRO A 493 -4.32 13.05 -17.84
C PRO A 493 -3.70 12.34 -16.63
N PRO A 494 -3.31 13.08 -15.58
CA PRO A 494 -3.06 12.48 -14.27
C PRO A 494 -4.22 11.57 -13.90
N MET A 495 -3.94 10.47 -13.19
CA MET A 495 -5.01 9.70 -12.57
C MET A 495 -5.87 10.64 -11.72
N ALA A 496 -7.17 10.71 -12.04
CA ALA A 496 -8.15 11.57 -11.40
C ALA A 496 -7.89 13.10 -11.40
N ASP A 497 -7.28 13.68 -12.45
CA ASP A 497 -7.51 15.12 -12.72
C ASP A 497 -8.91 15.32 -13.33
N LEU A 498 -9.93 15.30 -12.47
CA LEU A 498 -11.22 15.92 -12.74
C LEU A 498 -11.05 17.45 -12.75
N GLY A 499 -10.42 17.96 -13.81
CA GLY A 499 -10.70 19.31 -14.28
C GLY A 499 -12.21 19.45 -14.43
N PRO A 500 -12.82 20.55 -13.96
CA PRO A 500 -14.22 20.56 -13.56
C PRO A 500 -15.11 20.08 -14.69
N ALA A 501 -15.73 18.91 -14.48
CA ALA A 501 -16.97 18.58 -15.15
C ALA A 501 -17.95 19.73 -14.88
N GLU A 502 -18.84 20.03 -15.84
CA GLU A 502 -19.91 21.00 -15.60
C GLU A 502 -20.79 20.44 -14.48
N GLU A 503 -20.55 20.92 -13.26
CA GLU A 503 -21.05 20.28 -12.05
C GLU A 503 -22.58 20.31 -12.07
N GLN A 504 -23.21 19.14 -12.07
CA GLN A 504 -24.65 19.07 -12.14
C GLN A 504 -25.23 19.83 -10.94
N PRO A 505 -26.19 20.75 -11.16
CA PRO A 505 -26.76 21.54 -10.08
C PRO A 505 -27.31 20.62 -8.99
N ALA A 506 -27.06 20.97 -7.74
CA ALA A 506 -27.42 20.15 -6.59
C ALA A 506 -28.87 19.61 -6.64
N ALA A 507 -29.82 20.43 -7.11
CA ALA A 507 -31.21 20.02 -7.31
C ALA A 507 -31.38 18.86 -8.31
N PHE A 508 -30.66 18.88 -9.44
CA PHE A 508 -30.68 17.80 -10.42
C PHE A 508 -29.98 16.55 -9.86
N THR A 509 -28.81 16.71 -9.23
CA THR A 509 -28.06 15.59 -8.65
C THR A 509 -28.90 14.85 -7.60
N CYS A 510 -29.58 15.57 -6.69
CA CYS A 510 -30.48 14.95 -5.71
C CYS A 510 -31.66 14.21 -6.35
N GLN A 511 -32.21 14.70 -7.47
CA GLN A 511 -33.24 13.95 -8.21
C GLN A 511 -32.70 12.65 -8.80
N THR A 512 -31.46 12.62 -9.32
CA THR A 512 -30.84 11.37 -9.81
C THR A 512 -30.51 10.38 -8.67
N MET A 513 -30.34 10.86 -7.44
CA MET A 513 -30.23 10.03 -6.25
C MET A 513 -31.58 9.46 -5.78
N GLY A 514 -32.71 10.02 -6.24
CA GLY A 514 -34.07 9.61 -5.88
C GLY A 514 -34.83 10.57 -4.96
N TRP A 515 -34.25 11.72 -4.59
CA TRP A 515 -34.91 12.71 -3.72
C TRP A 515 -35.97 13.53 -4.47
N GLN A 516 -37.11 13.73 -3.81
CA GLN A 516 -38.08 14.75 -4.21
C GLN A 516 -37.58 16.13 -3.75
N LEU A 517 -37.75 17.15 -4.58
CA LEU A 517 -37.41 18.54 -4.23
C LEU A 517 -38.59 19.23 -3.52
N ARG A 518 -38.31 20.23 -2.69
CA ARG A 518 -39.35 21.10 -2.12
C ARG A 518 -39.96 22.03 -3.18
N ASP A 519 -41.20 22.46 -2.93
CA ASP A 519 -41.89 23.44 -3.77
C ASP A 519 -41.05 24.72 -3.94
N GLY A 520 -40.93 25.17 -5.19
CA GLY A 520 -40.16 26.37 -5.57
C GLY A 520 -38.69 26.14 -5.90
N VAL A 521 -38.13 24.95 -5.64
CA VAL A 521 -36.75 24.59 -6.05
C VAL A 521 -36.75 24.12 -7.50
N ALA A 522 -35.94 24.75 -8.35
CA ALA A 522 -35.77 24.38 -9.75
C ALA A 522 -34.59 23.42 -9.95
N GLN A 523 -34.65 22.55 -10.98
CA GLN A 523 -33.56 21.61 -11.32
C GLN A 523 -32.19 22.24 -11.58
N ARG A 524 -32.16 23.56 -11.87
CA ARG A 524 -30.93 24.33 -12.11
C ARG A 524 -30.30 24.91 -10.84
N ASP A 525 -30.96 24.77 -9.69
CA ASP A 525 -30.53 25.38 -8.45
C ASP A 525 -29.41 24.55 -7.80
N SER A 526 -28.41 25.21 -7.25
CA SER A 526 -27.24 24.57 -6.64
C SER A 526 -26.85 25.23 -5.33
N ILE A 527 -26.12 24.51 -4.48
CA ILE A 527 -25.55 25.06 -3.24
C ILE A 527 -24.39 26.02 -3.55
N ASN A 528 -24.15 26.97 -2.65
CA ASN A 528 -23.03 27.90 -2.71
C ASN A 528 -22.25 27.86 -1.40
N LEU A 529 -21.09 27.20 -1.44
CA LEU A 529 -20.15 27.05 -0.33
C LEU A 529 -19.05 28.13 -0.33
N ASP A 530 -19.02 28.99 -1.34
CA ASP A 530 -17.88 29.85 -1.66
C ASP A 530 -17.64 30.93 -0.57
N ALA A 531 -18.72 31.40 0.05
CA ALA A 531 -18.69 32.36 1.15
C ALA A 531 -18.21 31.76 2.48
N ILE A 532 -18.57 30.51 2.78
CA ILE A 532 -18.15 29.82 4.01
C ILE A 532 -16.73 29.26 3.87
N ALA A 533 -16.38 28.70 2.71
CA ALA A 533 -15.03 28.19 2.44
C ALA A 533 -13.95 29.28 2.51
N LYS A 534 -14.29 30.52 2.14
CA LYS A 534 -13.37 31.68 2.12
C LYS A 534 -13.48 32.58 3.36
N ALA A 535 -14.19 32.13 4.40
CA ALA A 535 -14.37 32.91 5.63
C ALA A 535 -13.14 32.95 6.55
N SER A 536 -12.15 32.09 6.33
CA SER A 536 -10.92 31.98 7.14
C SER A 536 -9.78 31.40 6.31
N ASP A 537 -8.55 31.89 6.50
CA ASP A 537 -7.33 31.29 5.93
C ASP A 537 -7.05 29.87 6.47
N TYR A 538 -7.67 29.53 7.60
CA TYR A 538 -7.60 28.23 8.29
C TYR A 538 -9.00 27.63 8.43
N GLN A 539 -9.79 27.63 7.35
CA GLN A 539 -11.16 27.13 7.39
C GLN A 539 -11.22 25.61 7.59
N THR A 540 -12.23 25.16 8.33
CA THR A 540 -12.41 23.76 8.72
C THR A 540 -13.34 23.03 7.75
N LEU A 541 -13.12 21.72 7.58
CA LEU A 541 -13.96 20.88 6.72
C LEU A 541 -15.40 20.86 7.25
N GLY A 542 -15.57 20.64 8.56
CA GLY A 542 -16.87 20.62 9.22
C GLY A 542 -17.69 21.88 8.99
N ALA A 543 -17.09 23.07 9.11
CA ALA A 543 -17.79 24.34 8.91
C ALA A 543 -18.38 24.49 7.49
N VAL A 544 -17.73 23.91 6.46
CA VAL A 544 -18.23 23.91 5.09
C VAL A 544 -19.26 22.81 4.86
N MET A 545 -19.01 21.59 5.33
CA MET A 545 -19.96 20.47 5.23
C MET A 545 -21.28 20.78 5.95
N ASP A 546 -21.23 21.40 7.13
CA ASP A 546 -22.41 21.74 7.92
C ASP A 546 -23.26 22.85 7.25
N GLU A 547 -22.65 23.78 6.50
CA GLU A 547 -23.41 24.72 5.65
C GLU A 547 -23.95 24.03 4.38
N GLY A 548 -23.23 23.04 3.82
CA GLY A 548 -23.76 22.16 2.77
C GLY A 548 -25.04 21.44 3.21
N VAL A 549 -25.02 20.82 4.40
CA VAL A 549 -26.22 20.21 5.03
C VAL A 549 -27.34 21.24 5.19
N LYS A 550 -27.06 22.44 5.72
CA LYS A 550 -28.07 23.51 5.90
C LYS A 550 -28.65 24.01 4.57
N GLN A 551 -27.91 23.95 3.47
CA GLN A 551 -28.44 24.30 2.14
C GLN A 551 -29.27 23.17 1.56
N TYR A 552 -28.84 21.91 1.69
CA TYR A 552 -29.64 20.76 1.28
C TYR A 552 -30.97 20.62 2.06
N GLN A 553 -30.99 20.97 3.35
CA GLN A 553 -32.23 21.06 4.13
C GLN A 553 -33.25 22.06 3.56
N ARG A 554 -32.80 23.13 2.87
CA ARG A 554 -33.68 24.10 2.20
C ARG A 554 -34.23 23.55 0.87
N MET A 555 -33.52 22.59 0.26
CA MET A 555 -33.86 22.00 -1.04
C MET A 555 -34.68 20.72 -0.94
N LEU A 556 -34.45 19.91 0.10
CA LEU A 556 -34.95 18.54 0.24
C LEU A 556 -35.84 18.38 1.48
N PRO A 557 -36.86 17.49 1.46
CA PRO A 557 -37.71 17.18 2.60
C PRO A 557 -37.02 16.20 3.57
N LEU A 558 -35.83 16.57 4.07
CA LEU A 558 -35.09 15.78 5.05
C LEU A 558 -35.85 15.67 6.38
N THR A 559 -35.71 14.52 7.03
CA THR A 559 -36.32 14.13 8.30
C THR A 559 -35.26 13.91 9.39
N PRO A 560 -35.63 13.79 10.67
CA PRO A 560 -34.67 13.49 11.74
C PRO A 560 -33.94 12.13 11.57
N ARG A 561 -34.51 11.17 10.83
CA ARG A 561 -33.84 9.90 10.48
C ARG A 561 -32.71 10.14 9.48
N ASP A 562 -32.97 10.93 8.46
CA ASP A 562 -32.01 11.28 7.41
C ASP A 562 -30.84 12.06 8.02
N MET A 563 -31.14 13.01 8.92
CA MET A 563 -30.13 13.73 9.70
C MET A 563 -29.29 12.81 10.61
N ARG A 564 -29.86 11.73 11.16
CA ARG A 564 -29.12 10.69 11.87
C ARG A 564 -28.22 9.87 10.94
N LEU A 565 -28.69 9.51 9.74
CA LEU A 565 -27.91 8.80 8.71
C LEU A 565 -26.73 9.64 8.23
N LEU A 566 -26.95 10.89 7.80
CA LEU A 566 -25.90 11.83 7.45
C LEU A 566 -24.85 11.94 8.57
N ASN A 567 -25.28 12.07 9.84
CA ASN A 567 -24.34 12.14 10.97
C ASN A 567 -23.63 10.82 11.30
N TRP A 568 -24.15 9.66 10.87
CA TRP A 568 -23.43 8.40 10.92
C TRP A 568 -22.25 8.39 9.94
N HIS A 569 -22.43 8.91 8.72
CA HIS A 569 -21.32 9.07 7.76
C HIS A 569 -20.29 10.10 8.23
N PHE A 570 -20.72 11.23 8.82
CA PHE A 570 -19.80 12.16 9.51
C PHE A 570 -19.02 11.45 10.62
N ALA A 571 -19.68 10.66 11.49
CA ALA A 571 -19.02 9.88 12.53
C ALA A 571 -18.00 8.86 11.96
N ASN A 572 -18.26 8.33 10.76
CA ASN A 572 -17.33 7.44 10.07
C ASN A 572 -16.09 8.17 9.53
N LEU A 573 -16.25 9.40 9.04
CA LEU A 573 -15.14 10.29 8.67
C LEU A 573 -14.32 10.72 9.90
N GLU A 574 -14.99 11.00 11.02
CA GLU A 574 -14.35 11.29 12.32
C GLU A 574 -13.62 10.08 12.89
N TYR A 575 -14.10 8.86 12.63
CA TYR A 575 -13.39 7.62 12.91
C TYR A 575 -12.12 7.50 12.07
N ALA A 576 -12.22 7.66 10.74
CA ALA A 576 -11.08 7.53 9.82
C ALA A 576 -9.95 8.52 10.16
N ASN A 577 -10.29 9.73 10.61
CA ASN A 577 -9.34 10.78 10.97
C ASN A 577 -8.97 10.81 12.48
N ALA A 578 -9.63 10.03 13.32
CA ALA A 578 -9.61 10.12 14.79
C ALA A 578 -9.86 11.54 15.35
N SER A 579 -10.60 12.39 14.63
CA SER A 579 -10.72 13.84 14.88
C SER A 579 -12.13 14.30 14.53
N ASN A 580 -12.66 15.29 15.24
CA ASN A 580 -13.92 15.95 14.81
C ASN A 580 -13.68 16.61 13.43
N VAL A 581 -14.67 16.62 12.54
CA VAL A 581 -14.54 17.31 11.22
C VAL A 581 -14.34 18.82 11.36
N GLY A 582 -14.79 19.41 12.47
CA GLY A 582 -14.47 20.79 12.84
C GLY A 582 -12.99 21.04 13.17
N ASP A 583 -12.23 19.98 13.47
CA ASP A 583 -10.77 20.02 13.71
C ASP A 583 -9.96 19.54 12.47
N LEU A 584 -10.58 19.42 11.30
CA LEU A 584 -9.91 19.05 10.04
C LEU A 584 -9.78 20.24 9.10
N SER A 585 -8.65 20.36 8.41
CA SER A 585 -8.42 21.37 7.39
C SER A 585 -9.28 21.14 6.16
N LEU A 586 -10.09 22.14 5.79
CA LEU A 586 -10.85 22.12 4.54
C LEU A 586 -9.95 21.83 3.33
N SER A 587 -8.74 22.40 3.33
CA SER A 587 -7.87 22.42 2.15
C SER A 587 -6.88 21.26 2.05
N GLY A 588 -6.86 20.34 3.02
CA GLY A 588 -5.85 19.27 3.02
C GLY A 588 -6.03 18.13 4.02
N TRP A 589 -7.24 17.92 4.55
CA TRP A 589 -7.57 16.69 5.30
C TRP A 589 -7.29 15.42 4.47
N ASP A 590 -7.43 15.51 3.15
CA ASP A 590 -7.26 14.47 2.13
C ASP A 590 -5.89 14.51 1.41
N GLN A 591 -4.86 15.13 2.00
CA GLN A 591 -3.55 15.36 1.33
C GLN A 591 -2.84 14.08 0.82
N ASP A 592 -3.21 12.91 1.35
CA ASP A 592 -2.69 11.59 0.99
C ASP A 592 -3.56 10.85 -0.03
N MET A 593 -4.67 11.45 -0.51
CA MET A 593 -5.48 10.92 -1.61
C MET A 593 -4.62 10.64 -2.85
N GLY A 594 -4.89 9.53 -3.53
CA GLY A 594 -4.08 9.00 -4.64
C GLY A 594 -2.85 8.19 -4.20
N ASN A 595 -2.72 7.87 -2.91
CA ASN A 595 -1.73 6.93 -2.35
C ASN A 595 -2.38 5.72 -1.67
N GLU A 596 -3.69 5.51 -1.88
CA GLU A 596 -4.44 4.36 -1.34
C GLU A 596 -3.90 3.04 -1.91
N PHE A 597 -4.05 1.96 -1.14
CA PHE A 597 -3.75 0.61 -1.63
C PHE A 597 -5.03 -0.12 -2.05
N GLU A 598 -4.92 -0.87 -3.13
CA GLU A 598 -6.03 -1.64 -3.67
C GLU A 598 -6.19 -3.02 -3.00
N GLY A 599 -7.33 -3.66 -3.27
CA GLY A 599 -7.70 -4.97 -2.73
C GLY A 599 -8.40 -4.87 -1.38
N GLU A 600 -9.08 -5.95 -0.99
CA GLU A 600 -9.91 -6.02 0.20
C GLU A 600 -9.13 -5.69 1.49
N HIS A 601 -9.75 -4.92 2.38
CA HIS A 601 -9.22 -4.65 3.72
C HIS A 601 -9.18 -5.95 4.55
N ALA A 602 -8.18 -6.11 5.42
CA ALA A 602 -7.97 -7.35 6.15
C ALA A 602 -7.71 -7.15 7.66
N GLN A 603 -8.02 -8.16 8.47
CA GLN A 603 -7.65 -8.25 9.89
C GLN A 603 -6.82 -9.50 10.16
N VAL A 604 -5.80 -9.41 11.02
CA VAL A 604 -4.88 -10.53 11.31
C VAL A 604 -5.49 -11.48 12.34
N ILE A 605 -5.64 -12.76 11.98
CA ILE A 605 -6.21 -13.80 12.83
C ILE A 605 -5.19 -14.17 13.93
N GLY A 606 -5.62 -14.18 15.19
CA GLY A 606 -4.72 -14.31 16.36
C GLY A 606 -4.01 -13.00 16.75
N GLY A 607 -4.28 -11.90 16.06
CA GLY A 607 -3.89 -10.54 16.44
C GLY A 607 -2.75 -9.92 15.61
N TYR A 608 -2.89 -8.63 15.29
CA TYR A 608 -2.01 -7.85 14.42
C TYR A 608 -0.61 -7.62 15.02
N GLN A 609 -0.46 -7.72 16.35
CA GLN A 609 0.86 -7.65 17.01
C GLN A 609 1.80 -8.80 16.62
N GLN A 610 1.33 -9.83 15.89
CA GLN A 610 2.19 -10.83 15.26
C GLN A 610 3.18 -10.20 14.26
N VAL A 611 2.80 -9.15 13.51
CA VAL A 611 3.70 -8.49 12.53
C VAL A 611 4.92 -7.84 13.20
N PRO A 612 4.79 -6.93 14.20
CA PRO A 612 5.95 -6.40 14.91
C PRO A 612 6.71 -7.46 15.72
N GLN A 613 6.05 -8.54 16.18
CA GLN A 613 6.75 -9.68 16.80
C GLN A 613 7.63 -10.44 15.80
N GLY A 614 7.16 -10.62 14.56
CA GLY A 614 7.93 -11.20 13.46
C GLY A 614 9.15 -10.33 13.12
N ILE A 615 8.94 -9.04 12.84
CA ILE A 615 10.03 -8.08 12.54
C ILE A 615 11.07 -8.04 13.68
N TRP A 616 10.62 -8.10 14.94
CA TRP A 616 11.50 -8.18 16.11
C TRP A 616 12.35 -9.46 16.17
N SER A 617 11.80 -10.59 15.71
CA SER A 617 12.37 -11.92 15.94
C SER A 617 13.19 -12.47 14.77
N PHE A 618 12.79 -12.16 13.53
CA PHE A 618 13.32 -12.80 12.32
C PHE A 618 13.99 -11.80 11.36
N PRO A 619 15.11 -12.17 10.69
CA PRO A 619 15.80 -13.47 10.77
C PRO A 619 16.54 -13.68 12.11
N ASP A 620 17.24 -12.66 12.59
CA ASP A 620 17.95 -12.63 13.89
C ASP A 620 17.23 -11.69 14.87
N LYS A 621 17.17 -12.01 16.15
CA LYS A 621 16.38 -11.26 17.15
C LYS A 621 17.00 -9.89 17.50
N LEU A 622 16.26 -8.80 17.26
CA LEU A 622 16.74 -7.43 17.51
C LEU A 622 16.97 -7.14 19.02
N ASN A 623 18.01 -6.36 19.30
CA ASN A 623 18.38 -5.89 20.64
C ASN A 623 17.44 -4.78 21.16
N VAL A 624 16.23 -5.19 21.59
CA VAL A 624 15.21 -4.31 22.20
C VAL A 624 15.30 -4.34 23.72
N ARG A 625 15.44 -3.17 24.35
CA ARG A 625 15.41 -2.96 25.80
C ARG A 625 14.06 -2.35 26.20
N ARG A 626 13.22 -3.16 26.86
CA ARG A 626 11.88 -2.76 27.34
C ARG A 626 11.96 -2.13 28.72
N ASN A 627 10.91 -1.42 29.12
CA ASN A 627 10.85 -0.60 30.34
C ASN A 627 11.94 0.50 30.39
N LYS A 628 12.37 1.00 29.24
CA LYS A 628 13.35 2.09 29.10
C LYS A 628 12.65 3.35 28.62
N VAL A 629 12.00 4.01 29.57
CA VAL A 629 11.28 5.27 29.35
C VAL A 629 12.31 6.38 29.15
N VAL A 630 12.53 6.80 27.90
CA VAL A 630 13.44 7.91 27.59
C VAL A 630 12.81 9.22 28.07
N THR A 631 13.56 10.02 28.82
CA THR A 631 13.13 11.30 29.40
C THR A 631 13.91 12.49 28.83
N LYS A 632 15.16 12.28 28.38
CA LYS A 632 15.98 13.32 27.75
C LYS A 632 16.85 12.77 26.62
N ILE A 633 16.98 13.54 25.55
CA ILE A 633 17.91 13.30 24.44
C ILE A 633 18.79 14.55 24.27
N SER A 634 20.05 14.45 24.67
CA SER A 634 21.08 15.44 24.35
C SER A 634 21.77 15.06 23.04
N TYR A 635 21.82 15.95 22.05
CA TYR A 635 22.32 15.65 20.69
C TYR A 635 23.12 16.81 20.10
N SER A 636 23.78 16.58 18.96
CA SER A 636 24.50 17.63 18.23
C SER A 636 23.63 18.14 17.08
N PRO A 637 23.28 19.45 17.03
CA PRO A 637 22.53 20.02 15.90
C PRO A 637 23.40 20.17 14.65
N SER A 638 24.72 20.27 14.80
CA SER A 638 25.68 20.29 13.69
C SER A 638 26.10 18.87 13.31
N GLY A 639 25.73 18.44 12.10
CA GLY A 639 26.10 17.11 11.57
C GLY A 639 27.61 16.88 11.36
N THR A 640 28.44 17.89 11.60
CA THR A 640 29.91 17.86 11.51
C THR A 640 30.60 17.55 12.84
N SER A 641 29.88 17.46 13.97
CA SER A 641 30.50 17.19 15.27
C SER A 641 30.65 15.70 15.55
N ASN A 642 31.85 15.29 16.01
CA ASN A 642 32.11 13.95 16.53
C ASN A 642 31.54 13.72 17.96
N THR A 643 30.58 14.54 18.41
CA THR A 643 29.95 14.41 19.73
C THR A 643 28.81 13.38 19.67
N LYS A 644 28.98 12.28 20.40
CA LYS A 644 27.90 11.30 20.61
C LYS A 644 26.72 11.94 21.34
N ALA A 645 25.52 11.65 20.88
CA ALA A 645 24.29 11.93 21.60
C ALA A 645 24.19 11.08 22.88
N LEU A 646 23.47 11.58 23.87
CA LEU A 646 23.17 10.90 25.14
C LEU A 646 21.67 10.78 25.31
N VAL A 647 21.17 9.54 25.38
CA VAL A 647 19.75 9.22 25.60
C VAL A 647 19.60 8.77 27.05
N GLN A 648 18.89 9.54 27.86
CA GLN A 648 18.69 9.31 29.29
C GLN A 648 17.31 8.71 29.56
N CYS A 649 17.26 7.74 30.48
CA CYS A 649 16.03 7.06 30.89
C CYS A 649 15.55 7.48 32.28
N GLU A 650 14.26 7.27 32.55
CA GLU A 650 13.56 7.49 33.83
C GLU A 650 14.17 6.70 35.00
N ASP A 651 14.86 5.59 34.72
CA ASP A 651 15.57 4.77 35.70
C ASP A 651 17.05 5.16 35.90
N GLY A 652 17.49 6.25 35.26
CA GLY A 652 18.85 6.78 35.35
C GLY A 652 19.86 6.12 34.40
N GLU A 653 19.52 5.07 33.64
CA GLU A 653 20.42 4.55 32.60
C GLU A 653 20.61 5.59 31.48
N THR A 654 21.85 5.73 30.98
CA THR A 654 22.18 6.65 29.89
C THR A 654 22.92 5.92 28.78
N PHE A 655 22.39 6.01 27.55
CA PHE A 655 22.95 5.39 26.36
C PHE A 655 23.68 6.44 25.50
N ALA A 656 24.99 6.25 25.31
CA ALA A 656 25.76 7.04 24.35
C ALA A 656 25.62 6.46 22.93
N ALA A 657 25.27 7.30 21.96
CA ALA A 657 24.99 6.92 20.58
C ALA A 657 25.63 7.89 19.59
N ASP A 658 26.14 7.39 18.46
CA ASP A 658 26.64 8.22 17.37
C ASP A 658 25.49 8.82 16.55
N LYS A 659 24.35 8.11 16.50
CA LYS A 659 23.10 8.50 15.83
C LYS A 659 21.90 8.09 16.70
N VAL A 660 20.86 8.92 16.76
CA VAL A 660 19.60 8.61 17.46
C VAL A 660 18.42 8.71 16.48
N VAL A 661 17.56 7.71 16.44
CA VAL A 661 16.29 7.74 15.69
C VAL A 661 15.13 7.79 16.68
N PHE A 662 14.40 8.90 16.71
CA PHE A 662 13.22 9.06 17.56
C PHE A 662 11.97 8.56 16.83
N THR A 663 11.21 7.66 17.46
CA THR A 663 9.95 7.12 16.92
C THR A 663 8.80 7.11 17.94
N GLY A 664 8.79 8.07 18.87
CA GLY A 664 7.61 8.39 19.67
C GLY A 664 6.49 9.01 18.82
N SER A 665 5.28 9.11 19.37
CA SER A 665 4.15 9.74 18.69
C SER A 665 4.29 11.27 18.61
N LEU A 666 3.53 11.89 17.69
CA LEU A 666 3.35 13.33 17.66
C LEU A 666 2.74 13.86 18.99
N GLY A 667 1.79 13.15 19.60
CA GLY A 667 1.26 13.50 20.93
C GLY A 667 2.34 13.56 22.03
N VAL A 668 3.33 12.65 22.01
CA VAL A 668 4.47 12.68 22.95
C VAL A 668 5.36 13.92 22.72
N LEU A 669 5.52 14.33 21.47
CA LEU A 669 6.25 15.57 21.11
C LEU A 669 5.48 16.83 21.51
N LYS A 670 4.16 16.90 21.24
CA LYS A 670 3.26 17.99 21.66
C LYS A 670 3.25 18.18 23.18
N HIS A 671 3.16 17.09 23.94
CA HIS A 671 3.22 17.12 25.42
C HIS A 671 4.64 17.30 25.99
N GLN A 672 5.67 17.40 25.16
CA GLN A 672 7.07 17.62 25.55
C GLN A 672 7.59 16.65 26.63
N THR A 673 7.08 15.41 26.67
CA THR A 673 7.45 14.44 27.73
C THR A 673 8.86 13.86 27.58
N VAL A 674 9.56 14.24 26.51
CA VAL A 674 10.99 13.97 26.28
C VAL A 674 11.68 15.31 26.05
N GLN A 675 12.63 15.67 26.91
CA GLN A 675 13.42 16.90 26.74
C GLN A 675 14.45 16.71 25.61
N PHE A 676 14.49 17.64 24.66
CA PHE A 676 15.54 17.74 23.65
C PHE A 676 16.54 18.82 24.04
N ASP A 677 17.84 18.51 23.94
CA ASP A 677 18.93 19.39 24.39
C ASP A 677 20.08 19.41 23.35
N PRO A 678 20.23 20.50 22.57
CA PRO A 678 19.44 21.73 22.60
C PRO A 678 17.98 21.52 22.15
N PRO A 679 17.06 22.45 22.46
CA PRO A 679 15.67 22.37 21.99
C PRO A 679 15.57 22.16 20.48
N LEU A 680 14.52 21.46 20.03
CA LEU A 680 14.28 21.23 18.61
C LEU A 680 14.13 22.58 17.86
N PRO A 681 14.64 22.71 16.62
CA PRO A 681 14.55 23.95 15.85
C PRO A 681 13.12 24.44 15.64
N ASP A 682 12.96 25.76 15.51
CA ASP A 682 11.65 26.44 15.41
C ASP A 682 10.78 25.87 14.27
N TRP A 683 11.37 25.57 13.11
CA TRP A 683 10.67 24.95 11.97
C TRP A 683 10.14 23.54 12.27
N LYS A 684 10.78 22.80 13.20
CA LYS A 684 10.30 21.49 13.67
C LYS A 684 9.23 21.67 14.75
N ARG A 685 9.42 22.60 15.70
CA ARG A 685 8.41 22.89 16.73
C ARG A 685 7.10 23.37 16.12
N GLY A 686 7.15 24.28 15.14
CA GLY A 686 5.97 24.75 14.42
C GLY A 686 5.20 23.62 13.69
N ALA A 687 5.89 22.63 13.12
CA ALA A 687 5.23 21.46 12.52
C ALA A 687 4.62 20.53 13.58
N ILE A 688 5.29 20.34 14.73
CA ILE A 688 4.76 19.62 15.90
C ILE A 688 3.51 20.33 16.45
N GLU A 689 3.49 21.66 16.44
CA GLU A 689 2.41 22.51 16.94
C GLU A 689 1.20 22.50 16.00
N ARG A 690 1.39 22.73 14.69
CA ARG A 690 0.30 22.84 13.69
C ARG A 690 -0.43 21.53 13.38
N LEU A 691 0.29 20.41 13.24
CA LEU A 691 -0.33 19.13 12.85
C LEU A 691 -1.35 18.66 13.89
N GLY A 692 -2.45 18.04 13.45
CA GLY A 692 -3.44 17.43 14.32
C GLY A 692 -2.92 16.13 14.95
N PHE A 693 -3.45 15.79 16.14
CA PHE A 693 -3.21 14.48 16.75
C PHE A 693 -4.45 14.02 17.51
N GLY A 694 -5.25 13.20 16.84
CA GLY A 694 -6.59 12.83 17.24
C GLY A 694 -6.67 11.77 18.34
N VAL A 695 -7.89 11.49 18.79
CA VAL A 695 -8.23 10.42 19.75
C VAL A 695 -9.36 9.59 19.16
N MET A 696 -9.15 8.28 19.13
CA MET A 696 -10.12 7.27 18.72
C MET A 696 -10.01 6.11 19.70
N ASN A 697 -11.12 5.75 20.33
CA ASN A 697 -11.16 4.74 21.38
C ASN A 697 -12.12 3.58 21.03
N LYS A 698 -12.05 2.50 21.80
CA LYS A 698 -12.80 1.26 21.59
C LYS A 698 -13.36 0.73 22.90
N VAL A 699 -14.55 0.15 22.84
CA VAL A 699 -15.14 -0.67 23.90
C VAL A 699 -15.20 -2.10 23.39
N ILE A 700 -14.35 -2.96 23.94
CA ILE A 700 -14.29 -4.38 23.61
C ILE A 700 -15.21 -5.14 24.58
N LEU A 701 -16.07 -5.99 24.03
CA LEU A 701 -17.07 -6.78 24.74
C LEU A 701 -16.95 -8.25 24.31
N VAL A 702 -16.60 -9.14 25.24
CA VAL A 702 -16.61 -10.60 25.01
C VAL A 702 -17.83 -11.21 25.70
N PHE A 703 -18.57 -12.05 25.00
CA PHE A 703 -19.79 -12.70 25.47
C PHE A 703 -19.63 -14.23 25.50
N GLU A 704 -20.50 -14.93 26.24
CA GLU A 704 -20.51 -16.40 26.28
C GLU A 704 -20.88 -17.03 24.92
N LYS A 705 -21.84 -16.39 24.23
CA LYS A 705 -22.41 -16.81 22.95
C LYS A 705 -22.72 -15.58 22.10
N PRO A 706 -22.63 -15.66 20.76
CA PRO A 706 -23.05 -14.56 19.89
C PRO A 706 -24.58 -14.47 19.82
N PHE A 707 -25.07 -13.25 19.57
CA PHE A 707 -26.50 -12.92 19.35
C PHE A 707 -26.73 -12.04 18.11
N TRP A 708 -25.67 -11.81 17.32
CA TRP A 708 -25.64 -10.99 16.11
C TRP A 708 -25.41 -11.86 14.86
N ASP A 709 -25.59 -11.29 13.66
CA ASP A 709 -25.30 -11.99 12.41
C ASP A 709 -23.80 -12.29 12.28
N LEU A 710 -23.45 -13.57 12.13
CA LEU A 710 -22.08 -14.05 11.98
C LEU A 710 -21.52 -13.83 10.57
N ASN A 711 -22.37 -13.54 9.59
CA ASN A 711 -21.97 -13.30 8.21
C ASN A 711 -21.39 -11.90 8.04
N ARG A 712 -22.03 -10.88 8.61
CA ARG A 712 -21.56 -9.48 8.57
C ARG A 712 -20.36 -9.28 9.48
N ASP A 713 -19.35 -8.56 8.99
CA ASP A 713 -18.12 -8.26 9.73
C ASP A 713 -18.26 -6.99 10.61
N MET A 714 -19.30 -6.19 10.37
CA MET A 714 -19.65 -5.01 11.17
C MET A 714 -21.14 -4.64 11.04
N PHE A 715 -21.64 -3.81 11.96
CA PHE A 715 -22.96 -3.19 11.89
C PHE A 715 -22.96 -1.79 12.54
N GLY A 716 -23.81 -0.89 12.03
CA GLY A 716 -23.89 0.51 12.41
C GLY A 716 -25.07 0.82 13.34
N LEU A 717 -24.94 1.88 14.14
CA LEU A 717 -25.99 2.44 14.99
C LEU A 717 -26.13 3.93 14.71
N LEU A 718 -27.34 4.35 14.37
CA LEU A 718 -27.70 5.76 14.43
C LEU A 718 -27.69 6.25 15.88
N ARG A 719 -27.22 7.49 16.06
CA ARG A 719 -27.15 8.17 17.36
C ARG A 719 -27.99 9.45 17.30
N GLU A 720 -28.79 9.68 18.33
CA GLU A 720 -29.57 10.91 18.48
C GLU A 720 -28.73 12.05 19.07
N PRO A 721 -29.00 13.31 18.69
CA PRO A 721 -28.56 14.47 19.44
C PRO A 721 -29.41 14.59 20.73
N ASN A 722 -29.16 15.60 21.56
CA ASN A 722 -29.87 15.76 22.85
C ASN A 722 -31.39 16.04 22.70
N ASN A 723 -31.87 16.30 21.48
CA ASN A 723 -33.27 16.47 21.11
C ASN A 723 -33.56 15.56 19.90
N ALA A 724 -34.25 14.43 20.09
CA ALA A 724 -34.37 13.36 19.09
C ALA A 724 -34.95 13.79 17.72
N ASP A 725 -35.77 14.84 17.70
CA ASP A 725 -36.39 15.43 16.49
C ASP A 725 -35.57 16.60 15.88
N SER A 726 -34.34 16.82 16.34
CA SER A 726 -33.54 17.96 15.90
C SER A 726 -33.11 17.85 14.44
N MET A 727 -33.27 18.96 13.71
CA MET A 727 -32.71 19.17 12.39
C MET A 727 -31.45 20.04 12.44
N ILE A 728 -30.91 20.37 13.62
CA ILE A 728 -29.72 21.22 13.77
C ILE A 728 -28.48 20.33 13.76
N GLN A 729 -27.72 20.43 12.67
CA GLN A 729 -26.52 19.63 12.38
C GLN A 729 -25.50 19.66 13.52
N GLU A 730 -25.27 20.82 14.14
CA GLU A 730 -24.29 21.00 15.21
C GLU A 730 -24.61 20.21 16.49
N GLU A 731 -25.89 19.93 16.76
CA GLU A 731 -26.32 19.21 17.99
C GLU A 731 -25.91 17.72 17.98
N TYR A 732 -25.52 17.18 16.83
CA TYR A 732 -25.12 15.77 16.67
C TYR A 732 -23.67 15.49 17.08
N SER A 733 -22.76 16.47 17.04
CA SER A 733 -21.31 16.27 17.21
C SER A 733 -20.92 15.47 18.47
N ALA A 734 -21.51 15.83 19.61
CA ALA A 734 -21.25 15.21 20.91
C ALA A 734 -21.59 13.70 20.97
N ASN A 735 -22.60 13.26 20.21
CA ASN A 735 -23.16 11.91 20.30
C ASN A 735 -22.88 11.03 19.06
N ARG A 736 -22.68 11.62 17.87
CA ARG A 736 -22.62 10.85 16.60
C ARG A 736 -21.55 9.78 16.59
N GLY A 737 -20.36 10.06 17.12
CA GLY A 737 -19.24 9.11 17.20
C GLY A 737 -19.37 8.02 18.29
N LYS A 738 -20.47 7.96 19.05
CA LYS A 738 -20.58 7.18 20.30
C LYS A 738 -21.16 5.78 20.08
N SER A 739 -20.29 4.78 19.87
CA SER A 739 -20.68 3.40 19.51
C SER A 739 -21.48 3.31 18.21
N TYR A 740 -21.16 4.20 17.26
CA TYR A 740 -21.81 4.30 15.95
C TYR A 740 -21.53 3.08 15.04
N LEU A 741 -20.44 2.34 15.28
CA LEU A 741 -20.05 1.15 14.52
C LEU A 741 -19.52 0.07 15.47
N PHE A 742 -19.96 -1.18 15.27
CA PHE A 742 -19.49 -2.37 15.97
C PHE A 742 -18.82 -3.33 14.99
N TRP A 743 -17.62 -3.81 15.33
CA TRP A 743 -16.93 -4.87 14.59
C TRP A 743 -17.23 -6.25 15.19
N ASN A 744 -17.57 -7.21 14.32
CA ASN A 744 -17.71 -8.63 14.64
C ASN A 744 -16.32 -9.32 14.60
N CYS A 745 -15.60 -9.30 15.71
CA CYS A 745 -14.24 -9.82 15.79
C CYS A 745 -14.16 -11.34 16.03
N MET A 746 -15.24 -12.11 15.79
CA MET A 746 -15.23 -13.57 16.01
C MET A 746 -14.20 -14.31 15.15
N LYS A 747 -14.14 -13.98 13.86
CA LYS A 747 -13.26 -14.66 12.87
C LYS A 747 -11.77 -14.44 13.16
N THR A 748 -11.42 -13.36 13.86
CA THR A 748 -10.03 -12.92 14.10
C THR A 748 -9.56 -13.16 15.53
N SER A 749 -10.44 -13.03 16.52
CA SER A 749 -10.16 -13.31 17.93
C SER A 749 -10.47 -14.76 18.36
N GLY A 750 -11.33 -15.45 17.61
CA GLY A 750 -11.79 -16.80 17.93
C GLY A 750 -12.84 -16.91 19.04
N LEU A 751 -13.32 -15.78 19.60
CA LEU A 751 -14.30 -15.73 20.69
C LEU A 751 -15.51 -14.86 20.28
N PRO A 752 -16.70 -15.02 20.90
CA PRO A 752 -17.84 -14.14 20.67
C PRO A 752 -17.53 -12.72 21.15
N MET A 753 -17.02 -11.88 20.25
CA MET A 753 -16.54 -10.53 20.56
C MET A 753 -17.15 -9.50 19.63
N LEU A 754 -17.63 -8.41 20.24
CA LEU A 754 -17.89 -7.15 19.57
C LEU A 754 -16.86 -6.08 20.01
N VAL A 755 -16.55 -5.18 19.10
CA VAL A 755 -15.74 -3.98 19.37
C VAL A 755 -16.50 -2.75 18.91
N ALA A 756 -17.07 -2.00 19.85
CA ALA A 756 -17.74 -0.73 19.57
C ALA A 756 -16.71 0.40 19.42
N LEU A 757 -16.88 1.25 18.41
CA LEU A 757 -16.00 2.39 18.16
C LEU A 757 -16.46 3.66 18.87
N MET A 758 -15.50 4.47 19.32
CA MET A 758 -15.71 5.79 19.89
C MET A 758 -14.85 6.79 19.10
N ALA A 759 -15.50 7.66 18.34
CA ALA A 759 -14.92 8.65 17.42
C ALA A 759 -15.28 10.09 17.81
N GLY A 760 -14.66 11.09 17.17
CA GLY A 760 -14.95 12.51 17.38
C GLY A 760 -14.93 12.95 18.84
N ASP A 761 -15.96 13.67 19.26
CA ASP A 761 -16.12 14.17 20.64
C ASP A 761 -16.33 13.02 21.64
N ALA A 762 -17.03 11.97 21.23
CA ALA A 762 -17.30 10.79 22.06
C ALA A 762 -16.02 10.04 22.45
N ALA A 763 -15.00 10.03 21.57
CA ALA A 763 -13.68 9.46 21.87
C ALA A 763 -12.99 10.17 23.05
N HIS A 764 -13.17 11.49 23.15
CA HIS A 764 -12.62 12.35 24.22
C HIS A 764 -13.45 12.28 25.51
N HIS A 765 -14.77 12.10 25.39
CA HIS A 765 -15.66 11.85 26.53
C HIS A 765 -15.26 10.54 27.26
N VAL A 766 -15.02 9.46 26.51
CA VAL A 766 -14.62 8.13 27.04
C VAL A 766 -13.31 8.13 27.80
N GLU A 767 -12.38 9.07 27.54
CA GLU A 767 -11.16 9.24 28.37
C GLU A 767 -11.47 9.65 29.82
N ARG A 768 -12.68 10.18 30.10
CA ARG A 768 -13.07 10.77 31.39
C ARG A 768 -14.22 10.03 32.08
N THR A 769 -15.11 9.38 31.32
CA THR A 769 -16.27 8.66 31.84
C THR A 769 -15.88 7.30 32.46
N PRO A 770 -16.47 6.88 33.60
CA PRO A 770 -16.21 5.57 34.22
C PRO A 770 -16.56 4.37 33.34
N ASP A 771 -15.81 3.26 33.51
CA ASP A 771 -16.00 2.04 32.72
C ASP A 771 -17.41 1.44 32.85
N CYS A 772 -18.00 1.47 34.04
CA CYS A 772 -19.34 0.92 34.30
C CYS A 772 -20.45 1.68 33.57
N GLU A 773 -20.36 3.00 33.44
CA GLU A 773 -21.32 3.83 32.70
C GLU A 773 -21.22 3.54 31.20
N ILE A 774 -19.99 3.48 30.67
CA ILE A 774 -19.72 3.15 29.25
C ILE A 774 -20.24 1.74 28.93
N ILE A 775 -19.91 0.74 29.74
CA ILE A 775 -20.37 -0.65 29.54
C ILE A 775 -21.90 -0.74 29.63
N GLY A 776 -22.51 -0.07 30.62
CA GLY A 776 -23.96 -0.06 30.81
C GLY A 776 -24.70 0.54 29.61
N GLU A 777 -24.24 1.67 29.10
CA GLU A 777 -24.81 2.31 27.91
C GLU A 777 -24.66 1.43 26.67
N VAL A 778 -23.45 0.96 26.35
CA VAL A 778 -23.20 0.17 25.13
C VAL A 778 -23.96 -1.16 25.17
N THR A 779 -24.07 -1.81 26.34
CA THR A 779 -24.90 -3.02 26.51
C THR A 779 -26.39 -2.71 26.41
N SER A 780 -26.84 -1.52 26.84
CA SER A 780 -28.23 -1.06 26.67
C SER A 780 -28.58 -0.82 25.20
N GLN A 781 -27.68 -0.22 24.42
CA GLN A 781 -27.87 -0.04 22.96
C GLN A 781 -27.94 -1.39 22.24
N LEU A 782 -27.08 -2.36 22.59
CA LEU A 782 -27.16 -3.73 22.06
C LEU A 782 -28.49 -4.43 22.41
N ARG A 783 -28.98 -4.27 23.65
CA ARG A 783 -30.31 -4.75 24.08
C ARG A 783 -31.46 -4.10 23.32
N ASN A 784 -31.33 -2.83 22.94
CA ASN A 784 -32.31 -2.12 22.13
C ASN A 784 -32.34 -2.58 20.67
N ILE A 785 -31.23 -3.07 20.10
CA ILE A 785 -31.21 -3.56 18.72
C ILE A 785 -31.72 -5.00 18.67
N PHE A 786 -31.11 -5.89 19.45
CA PHE A 786 -31.40 -7.33 19.39
C PHE A 786 -32.59 -7.72 20.29
N LYS A 787 -33.70 -6.96 20.23
CA LYS A 787 -34.88 -7.11 21.14
C LYS A 787 -35.50 -8.51 21.15
N THR A 788 -35.30 -9.29 20.09
CA THR A 788 -35.78 -10.67 19.94
C THR A 788 -34.93 -11.71 20.68
N VAL A 789 -33.77 -11.32 21.23
CA VAL A 789 -32.80 -12.19 21.90
C VAL A 789 -32.45 -11.61 23.27
N ASN A 790 -32.31 -12.47 24.30
CA ASN A 790 -31.82 -12.03 25.60
C ASN A 790 -30.31 -11.73 25.55
N VAL A 791 -29.93 -10.48 25.28
CA VAL A 791 -28.54 -10.02 25.24
C VAL A 791 -27.93 -10.05 26.66
N PRO A 792 -26.97 -10.96 26.93
CA PRO A 792 -26.36 -11.11 28.24
C PRO A 792 -25.38 -9.97 28.52
N ASP A 793 -25.00 -9.82 29.79
CA ASP A 793 -23.85 -8.97 30.12
C ASP A 793 -22.53 -9.62 29.63
N PRO A 794 -21.52 -8.84 29.26
CA PRO A 794 -20.23 -9.33 28.79
C PRO A 794 -19.41 -10.02 29.91
N LEU A 795 -18.69 -11.10 29.55
CA LEU A 795 -17.79 -11.86 30.41
C LEU A 795 -16.43 -11.18 30.63
N GLU A 796 -15.94 -10.45 29.63
CA GLU A 796 -14.68 -9.71 29.67
C GLU A 796 -14.86 -8.41 28.88
N THR A 797 -14.58 -7.28 29.53
CA THR A 797 -14.70 -5.93 28.95
C THR A 797 -13.37 -5.20 29.01
N ILE A 798 -13.06 -4.42 27.98
CA ILE A 798 -11.84 -3.61 27.93
C ILE A 798 -12.14 -2.29 27.21
N ILE A 799 -11.82 -1.16 27.84
CA ILE A 799 -11.96 0.17 27.24
C ILE A 799 -10.57 0.73 26.96
N THR A 800 -10.33 1.22 25.74
CA THR A 800 -9.07 1.90 25.41
C THR A 800 -9.13 3.35 25.85
N ARG A 801 -7.98 3.91 26.26
CA ARG A 801 -7.81 5.32 26.58
C ARG A 801 -6.46 5.82 26.05
N TRP A 802 -6.40 6.03 24.73
CA TRP A 802 -5.16 6.39 24.02
C TRP A 802 -4.67 7.81 24.30
N GLY A 803 -5.58 8.75 24.60
CA GLY A 803 -5.29 10.14 24.96
C GLY A 803 -4.56 10.29 26.29
N THR A 804 -5.00 9.57 27.31
CA THR A 804 -4.36 9.57 28.64
C THR A 804 -3.10 8.71 28.74
N ASP A 805 -2.91 7.71 27.85
CA ASP A 805 -1.69 6.88 27.82
C ASP A 805 -0.41 7.70 27.61
N ARG A 806 0.46 7.71 28.64
CA ARG A 806 1.70 8.51 28.70
C ARG A 806 2.69 8.26 27.55
N PHE A 807 2.58 7.14 26.84
CA PHE A 807 3.49 6.75 25.76
C PHE A 807 2.95 7.05 24.36
N THR A 808 1.74 7.58 24.24
CA THR A 808 1.09 7.90 22.95
C THR A 808 0.40 9.25 22.93
N ARG A 809 -0.31 9.63 24.00
CA ARG A 809 -1.03 10.92 24.10
C ARG A 809 -1.98 11.20 22.93
N GLY A 810 -2.78 10.20 22.55
CA GLY A 810 -3.67 10.19 21.40
C GLY A 810 -3.45 8.98 20.49
N SER A 811 -4.29 8.85 19.46
CA SER A 811 -4.34 7.69 18.57
C SER A 811 -3.43 7.86 17.35
N TYR A 812 -3.61 8.88 16.51
CA TYR A 812 -2.77 9.13 15.33
C TYR A 812 -2.87 10.58 14.81
N SER A 813 -2.00 10.96 13.88
CA SER A 813 -2.00 12.31 13.31
C SER A 813 -3.16 12.55 12.34
N SER A 814 -3.61 13.81 12.29
CA SER A 814 -4.61 14.33 11.35
C SER A 814 -4.15 15.69 10.81
N VAL A 815 -4.74 16.19 9.73
CA VAL A 815 -4.39 17.50 9.17
C VAL A 815 -5.33 18.56 9.74
N ALA A 816 -4.94 19.15 10.87
CA ALA A 816 -5.69 20.23 11.51
C ALA A 816 -5.64 21.54 10.68
N PRO A 817 -6.57 22.51 10.87
CA PRO A 817 -6.77 23.63 9.93
C PRO A 817 -5.56 24.56 9.74
N GLN A 818 -4.64 24.61 10.70
CA GLN A 818 -3.40 25.39 10.60
C GLN A 818 -2.24 24.64 9.94
N SER A 819 -2.38 23.34 9.65
CA SER A 819 -1.32 22.51 9.06
C SER A 819 -0.91 23.01 7.68
N LEU A 820 0.40 23.05 7.40
CA LEU A 820 0.92 23.49 6.11
C LEU A 820 1.29 22.29 5.22
N PRO A 821 1.11 22.38 3.89
CA PRO A 821 1.60 21.38 2.94
C PRO A 821 3.10 21.09 3.17
N GLY A 822 3.42 19.82 3.44
CA GLY A 822 4.77 19.38 3.75
C GLY A 822 5.16 19.43 5.24
N ASP A 823 4.25 19.72 6.17
CA ASP A 823 4.55 19.62 7.62
C ASP A 823 4.97 18.19 8.03
N TYR A 824 4.44 17.15 7.37
CA TYR A 824 4.91 15.77 7.54
C TYR A 824 6.37 15.55 7.06
N ASP A 825 6.82 16.27 6.03
CA ASP A 825 8.21 16.25 5.58
C ASP A 825 9.11 17.06 6.53
N LEU A 826 8.60 18.15 7.12
CA LEU A 826 9.29 18.81 8.23
C LEU A 826 9.44 17.85 9.41
N MET A 827 8.39 17.10 9.77
CA MET A 827 8.45 16.07 10.81
C MET A 827 9.45 14.95 10.49
N ALA A 828 9.62 14.57 9.22
CA ALA A 828 10.66 13.63 8.79
C ALA A 828 12.09 14.15 8.96
N LYS A 829 12.38 15.40 8.57
CA LYS A 829 13.75 15.96 8.51
C LYS A 829 14.56 15.78 9.80
N SER A 830 15.75 15.21 9.67
CA SER A 830 16.73 15.06 10.75
C SER A 830 17.35 16.40 11.19
N VAL A 831 17.92 16.41 12.41
CA VAL A 831 18.62 17.55 13.01
C VAL A 831 19.98 17.07 13.52
N GLY A 832 21.01 17.26 12.69
CA GLY A 832 22.39 16.86 13.01
C GLY A 832 22.57 15.34 13.14
N ASN A 833 22.62 14.81 14.37
CA ASN A 833 22.64 13.36 14.62
C ASN A 833 21.35 12.77 15.23
N LEU A 834 20.26 13.54 15.23
CA LEU A 834 18.91 13.11 15.61
C LEU A 834 18.00 12.97 14.37
N TYR A 835 17.36 11.81 14.20
CA TYR A 835 16.51 11.43 13.06
C TYR A 835 15.10 11.11 13.54
N PHE A 836 14.09 11.15 12.65
CA PHE A 836 12.68 10.97 13.00
C PHE A 836 11.98 9.95 12.11
N ALA A 837 11.18 9.06 12.71
CA ALA A 837 10.30 8.12 12.02
C ALA A 837 9.00 7.88 12.81
N GLY A 838 7.95 7.39 12.15
CA GLY A 838 6.59 7.26 12.68
C GLY A 838 5.56 7.72 11.64
N GLU A 839 4.28 7.41 11.86
CA GLU A 839 3.20 7.79 10.93
C GLU A 839 3.12 9.31 10.70
N ALA A 840 3.24 10.12 11.76
CA ALA A 840 3.36 11.57 11.69
C ALA A 840 4.67 12.09 11.03
N THR A 841 5.36 11.26 10.25
CA THR A 841 6.53 11.60 9.42
C THR A 841 6.43 11.05 7.99
N CYS A 842 5.27 10.52 7.57
CA CYS A 842 5.06 9.93 6.25
C CYS A 842 3.92 10.65 5.52
N GLY A 843 4.23 11.72 4.77
CA GLY A 843 3.20 12.58 4.17
C GLY A 843 2.28 11.90 3.14
N THR A 844 2.75 10.83 2.49
CA THR A 844 1.94 10.03 1.53
C THR A 844 1.13 8.92 2.18
N HIS A 845 1.39 8.61 3.46
CA HIS A 845 0.70 7.55 4.21
C HIS A 845 0.67 7.92 5.70
N PRO A 846 0.03 9.04 6.10
CA PRO A 846 -0.13 9.45 7.48
C PRO A 846 -0.97 8.43 8.26
N ALA A 847 -1.03 8.56 9.59
CA ALA A 847 -1.80 7.71 10.52
C ALA A 847 -1.54 6.17 10.56
N THR A 848 -1.09 5.53 9.47
CA THR A 848 -1.19 4.07 9.27
C THR A 848 0.00 3.25 9.78
N VAL A 849 -0.24 1.94 9.91
CA VAL A 849 0.80 0.92 10.18
C VAL A 849 1.85 0.84 9.08
N HIS A 850 1.44 0.90 7.81
CA HIS A 850 2.34 0.83 6.67
C HIS A 850 3.17 2.12 6.54
N GLY A 851 2.61 3.31 6.78
CA GLY A 851 3.33 4.58 6.75
C GLY A 851 4.35 4.70 7.88
N ALA A 852 3.99 4.23 9.08
CA ALA A 852 4.95 4.03 10.16
C ALA A 852 6.09 3.10 9.72
N TYR A 853 5.82 1.98 9.05
CA TYR A 853 6.86 1.07 8.55
C TYR A 853 7.76 1.73 7.48
N ILE A 854 7.18 2.38 6.46
CA ILE A 854 7.87 3.12 5.39
C ILE A 854 8.83 4.17 5.97
N SER A 855 8.36 4.98 6.93
CA SER A 855 9.20 5.99 7.58
C SER A 855 10.38 5.39 8.36
N GLY A 856 10.24 4.15 8.87
CA GLY A 856 11.34 3.40 9.48
C GLY A 856 12.40 2.99 8.46
N LEU A 857 11.99 2.51 7.28
CA LEU A 857 12.90 2.21 6.17
C LEU A 857 13.62 3.47 5.67
N ARG A 858 12.90 4.60 5.54
CA ARG A 858 13.48 5.90 5.20
C ARG A 858 14.53 6.35 6.21
N ALA A 859 14.22 6.34 7.51
CA ALA A 859 15.18 6.76 8.54
C ALA A 859 16.41 5.84 8.60
N ALA A 860 16.28 4.55 8.26
CA ALA A 860 17.43 3.67 8.07
C ALA A 860 18.30 4.07 6.87
N SER A 861 17.68 4.50 5.75
CA SER A 861 18.37 5.08 4.58
C SER A 861 19.14 6.36 4.94
N GLU A 862 18.48 7.30 5.62
CA GLU A 862 19.10 8.56 6.10
C GLU A 862 20.29 8.31 7.04
N VAL A 863 20.16 7.33 7.96
CA VAL A 863 21.22 6.97 8.90
C VAL A 863 22.38 6.28 8.19
N ILE A 864 22.14 5.30 7.30
CA ILE A 864 23.24 4.61 6.59
C ILE A 864 23.98 5.58 5.65
N GLU A 865 23.27 6.47 4.95
CA GLU A 865 23.88 7.47 4.07
C GLU A 865 24.81 8.41 4.85
N SER A 866 24.42 8.78 6.07
CA SER A 866 25.25 9.58 6.98
C SER A 866 26.46 8.86 7.59
N ILE A 867 26.63 7.56 7.31
CA ILE A 867 27.72 6.70 7.81
C ILE A 867 28.63 6.26 6.66
N ILE A 868 28.07 5.81 5.52
CA ILE A 868 28.84 5.29 4.38
C ILE A 868 28.95 6.27 3.19
N GLY A 869 28.23 7.39 3.25
CA GLY A 869 28.14 8.39 2.18
C GLY A 869 26.99 8.13 1.19
N PRO A 870 26.75 9.06 0.25
CA PRO A 870 25.77 8.90 -0.83
C PRO A 870 26.14 7.74 -1.76
N ILE A 871 25.23 7.36 -2.66
CA ILE A 871 25.51 6.31 -3.65
C ILE A 871 26.54 6.84 -4.67
N GLU A 872 27.68 6.18 -4.81
CA GLU A 872 28.70 6.57 -5.80
C GLU A 872 28.21 6.23 -7.23
N VAL A 873 27.90 7.26 -8.02
CA VAL A 873 27.54 7.14 -9.44
C VAL A 873 28.84 7.08 -10.27
N PRO A 874 29.10 6.01 -11.05
CA PRO A 874 30.30 5.91 -11.88
C PRO A 874 30.35 6.98 -12.98
N ILE A 875 31.56 7.41 -13.35
CA ILE A 875 31.80 8.34 -14.47
C ILE A 875 32.86 7.72 -15.41
N PRO A 876 32.54 7.44 -16.69
CA PRO A 876 31.21 7.56 -17.31
C PRO A 876 30.21 6.55 -16.74
N LEU A 877 28.97 6.98 -16.53
CA LEU A 877 27.89 6.12 -16.03
C LEU A 877 27.56 5.03 -17.04
N VAL A 878 27.44 5.41 -18.31
CA VAL A 878 27.23 4.50 -19.45
C VAL A 878 28.50 4.54 -20.30
N PRO A 879 29.32 3.47 -20.36
CA PRO A 879 30.50 3.43 -21.20
C PRO A 879 30.19 3.57 -22.70
N GLU A 880 31.19 3.98 -23.48
CA GLU A 880 31.11 3.88 -24.93
C GLU A 880 30.95 2.41 -25.37
N LYS A 881 30.17 2.18 -26.43
CA LYS A 881 30.00 0.85 -27.00
C LYS A 881 31.28 0.46 -27.75
N ALA A 882 32.11 -0.36 -27.11
CA ALA A 882 33.39 -0.81 -27.65
C ALA A 882 33.26 -1.35 -29.08
N ARG A 883 33.97 -0.72 -30.02
CA ARG A 883 34.21 -1.31 -31.34
C ARG A 883 35.24 -2.41 -31.17
N LEU A 884 34.83 -3.66 -31.32
CA LEU A 884 35.75 -4.80 -31.32
C LEU A 884 36.77 -4.64 -32.45
N SER A 885 38.03 -4.36 -32.09
CA SER A 885 39.16 -4.41 -33.01
C SER A 885 39.57 -5.85 -33.26
N GLU A 886 39.65 -6.27 -34.52
CA GLU A 886 40.12 -7.60 -34.91
C GLU A 886 41.55 -7.83 -34.41
N THR A 887 41.71 -8.62 -33.35
CA THR A 887 43.04 -8.92 -32.80
C THR A 887 43.11 -10.36 -32.25
N SER A 888 43.63 -11.26 -33.09
CA SER A 888 44.31 -12.52 -32.75
C SER A 888 43.74 -13.40 -31.62
N THR A 889 42.94 -14.41 -31.98
CA THR A 889 42.77 -15.64 -31.19
C THR A 889 44.01 -16.56 -31.31
N PRO A 890 44.63 -16.99 -30.19
CA PRO A 890 45.64 -18.04 -30.21
C PRO A 890 44.98 -19.44 -30.18
N THR A 891 45.28 -20.29 -31.16
CA THR A 891 44.76 -21.67 -31.28
C THR A 891 45.65 -22.70 -30.60
N LEU A 892 45.05 -23.66 -29.86
CA LEU A 892 45.53 -25.04 -29.58
C LEU A 892 44.41 -25.80 -28.83
N ALA A 893 44.17 -27.11 -28.98
CA ALA A 893 44.22 -28.00 -30.15
C ALA A 893 43.37 -29.25 -29.89
N GLY A 894 42.78 -29.86 -30.93
CA GLY A 894 42.02 -31.12 -30.87
C GLY A 894 41.96 -31.80 -32.25
N GLN A 895 42.03 -33.12 -32.32
CA GLN A 895 42.41 -33.87 -33.53
C GLN A 895 41.24 -34.40 -34.40
N LYS A 896 41.54 -34.82 -35.64
CA LYS A 896 40.59 -35.23 -36.72
C LYS A 896 40.62 -36.75 -37.05
N ARG A 897 39.66 -37.18 -37.90
CA ARG A 897 39.41 -38.50 -38.58
C ARG A 897 38.49 -39.44 -37.77
N LYS A 898 37.66 -40.32 -38.35
CA LYS A 898 37.19 -40.65 -39.74
C LYS A 898 35.75 -41.26 -39.60
N GLU A 899 34.96 -41.73 -40.58
CA GLU A 899 35.14 -42.14 -41.99
C GLU A 899 33.94 -41.61 -42.85
N SER A 900 33.35 -42.39 -43.78
CA SER A 900 32.31 -41.93 -44.74
C SER A 900 31.45 -43.01 -45.43
N ALA A 901 30.23 -42.62 -45.84
CA ALA A 901 29.41 -43.12 -46.98
C ALA A 901 28.55 -44.41 -46.90
N VAL A 902 27.22 -44.22 -46.78
CA VAL A 902 26.12 -44.53 -47.75
C VAL A 902 26.21 -45.85 -48.57
N PRO A 903 25.16 -46.71 -48.53
CA PRO A 903 24.23 -46.85 -49.68
C PRO A 903 22.71 -46.79 -49.38
N SER A 904 21.93 -46.64 -50.45
CA SER A 904 20.44 -46.68 -50.58
C SER A 904 19.84 -48.11 -50.47
N THR A 905 18.53 -48.41 -50.49
CA THR A 905 17.27 -47.77 -51.00
C THR A 905 16.12 -47.85 -49.93
N THR A 906 14.77 -47.75 -50.13
CA THR A 906 13.84 -47.76 -51.28
C THR A 906 12.43 -47.19 -50.94
N ALA A 907 11.67 -46.76 -51.96
CA ALA A 907 10.19 -46.77 -52.09
C ALA A 907 9.28 -45.81 -51.27
N VAL A 908 8.12 -45.53 -51.88
CA VAL A 908 7.03 -44.55 -51.60
C VAL A 908 5.77 -45.18 -52.27
N PRO A 909 4.49 -45.16 -51.76
CA PRO A 909 3.72 -43.91 -51.57
C PRO A 909 2.50 -43.87 -50.59
N ALA A 910 1.95 -42.65 -50.49
CA ALA A 910 0.52 -42.28 -50.40
C ALA A 910 -0.37 -42.57 -49.15
N ALA A 911 -0.79 -41.46 -48.53
CA ALA A 911 -2.18 -41.05 -48.30
C ALA A 911 -3.08 -41.62 -47.16
N ALA A 912 -3.82 -40.67 -46.57
CA ALA A 912 -5.16 -40.75 -45.99
C ALA A 912 -5.42 -41.36 -44.58
N ASN A 913 -5.93 -40.46 -43.72
CA ASN A 913 -7.03 -40.64 -42.76
C ASN A 913 -6.89 -41.43 -41.43
N THR A 914 -7.83 -41.05 -40.56
CA THR A 914 -8.42 -41.75 -39.40
C THR A 914 -7.75 -41.59 -38.02
N GLN A 915 -8.61 -41.40 -37.02
CA GLN A 915 -8.29 -41.33 -35.60
C GLN A 915 -7.91 -42.72 -35.06
N ALA A 916 -7.04 -42.79 -34.05
CA ALA A 916 -6.99 -43.89 -33.09
C ALA A 916 -6.36 -43.42 -31.76
N ALA A 917 -6.83 -43.98 -30.64
CA ALA A 917 -6.37 -43.65 -29.30
C ALA A 917 -5.00 -44.25 -28.96
N ALA A 918 -4.33 -43.69 -27.94
CA ALA A 918 -3.16 -44.28 -27.30
C ALA A 918 -3.57 -45.12 -26.05
N PRO A 919 -2.78 -46.13 -25.63
CA PRO A 919 -3.19 -47.07 -24.58
C PRO A 919 -2.99 -46.54 -23.13
N PRO A 920 -3.62 -47.17 -22.13
CA PRO A 920 -3.57 -46.69 -20.74
C PRO A 920 -2.23 -46.98 -20.04
N ILE A 921 -1.78 -46.03 -19.22
CA ILE A 921 -0.68 -46.23 -18.26
C ILE A 921 -1.26 -46.69 -16.92
N GLN A 922 -0.63 -47.70 -16.31
CA GLN A 922 -1.11 -48.33 -15.09
C GLN A 922 -1.01 -47.41 -13.86
N ALA A 923 -2.02 -47.50 -12.99
CA ALA A 923 -2.06 -46.74 -11.75
C ALA A 923 -0.92 -47.11 -10.78
N ARG A 924 -0.33 -46.09 -10.14
CA ARG A 924 0.36 -46.25 -8.85
C ARG A 924 -0.39 -45.42 -7.81
N SER A 925 -1.09 -46.11 -6.92
CA SER A 925 -1.75 -45.50 -5.77
C SER A 925 -0.72 -44.89 -4.82
N ASN A 926 -0.87 -43.61 -4.49
CA ASN A 926 -0.21 -43.00 -3.33
C ASN A 926 -1.22 -42.05 -2.68
N ASN A 927 -1.65 -42.33 -1.45
CA ASN A 927 -2.64 -41.53 -0.74
C ASN A 927 -1.99 -40.26 -0.16
N SER A 928 -1.75 -39.27 -1.01
CA SER A 928 -1.65 -37.88 -0.59
C SER A 928 -2.98 -37.19 -0.87
N PHE A 929 -3.67 -36.71 0.17
CA PHE A 929 -4.76 -35.75 -0.04
C PHE A 929 -4.21 -34.56 -0.85
N PRO A 930 -4.89 -34.11 -1.92
CA PRO A 930 -4.45 -32.93 -2.65
C PRO A 930 -4.43 -31.74 -1.70
N SER A 931 -3.44 -30.86 -1.84
CA SER A 931 -3.46 -29.59 -1.12
C SER A 931 -4.69 -28.78 -1.54
N GLU A 932 -5.21 -27.95 -0.64
CA GLU A 932 -6.33 -27.03 -0.93
C GLU A 932 -6.08 -26.21 -2.21
N THR A 933 -4.81 -25.84 -2.44
CA THR A 933 -4.34 -25.18 -3.67
C THR A 933 -4.57 -25.99 -4.94
N ALA A 934 -4.30 -27.31 -4.92
CA ALA A 934 -4.52 -28.19 -6.06
C ALA A 934 -6.01 -28.49 -6.28
N LEU A 935 -6.80 -28.56 -5.20
CA LEU A 935 -8.26 -28.67 -5.29
C LEU A 935 -8.88 -27.40 -5.91
N ARG A 936 -8.41 -26.21 -5.51
CA ARG A 936 -8.81 -24.93 -6.12
C ARG A 936 -8.40 -24.85 -7.59
N GLN A 937 -7.18 -25.24 -7.94
CA GLN A 937 -6.76 -25.30 -9.35
C GLN A 937 -7.66 -26.20 -10.20
N ALA A 938 -8.02 -27.39 -9.71
CA ALA A 938 -8.94 -28.27 -10.42
C ALA A 938 -10.37 -27.70 -10.51
N TYR A 939 -10.84 -26.99 -9.46
CA TYR A 939 -12.13 -26.30 -9.45
C TYR A 939 -12.16 -25.16 -10.48
N ASP A 940 -11.15 -24.29 -10.45
CA ASP A 940 -10.99 -23.17 -11.39
C ASP A 940 -10.87 -23.67 -12.84
N GLU A 941 -10.08 -24.71 -13.10
CA GLU A 941 -9.99 -25.34 -14.42
C GLU A 941 -11.36 -25.87 -14.89
N THR A 942 -12.13 -26.53 -14.02
CA THR A 942 -13.46 -27.07 -14.38
C THR A 942 -14.49 -25.96 -14.60
N MET A 943 -14.44 -24.90 -13.78
CA MET A 943 -15.26 -23.68 -13.93
C MET A 943 -14.99 -23.01 -15.28
N TRP A 944 -13.73 -22.81 -15.64
CA TRP A 944 -13.35 -22.22 -16.93
C TRP A 944 -13.70 -23.12 -18.12
N ILE A 945 -13.57 -24.46 -17.98
CA ILE A 945 -14.04 -25.40 -19.01
C ILE A 945 -15.55 -25.26 -19.24
N ALA A 946 -16.36 -25.10 -18.18
CA ALA A 946 -17.80 -24.88 -18.31
C ALA A 946 -18.13 -23.51 -18.96
N ILE A 947 -17.47 -22.44 -18.53
CA ILE A 947 -17.61 -21.08 -19.10
C ILE A 947 -17.27 -21.09 -20.61
N TYR A 948 -16.14 -21.68 -21.00
CA TYR A 948 -15.76 -21.81 -22.42
C TYR A 948 -16.65 -22.79 -23.20
N GLY A 949 -17.34 -23.70 -22.52
CA GLY A 949 -18.34 -24.60 -23.11
C GLY A 949 -19.66 -23.90 -23.44
N GLU A 950 -20.12 -22.98 -22.58
CA GLU A 950 -21.37 -22.22 -22.80
C GLU A 950 -21.16 -20.98 -23.68
N LEU A 951 -20.08 -20.22 -23.47
CA LEU A 951 -19.82 -18.92 -24.11
C LEU A 951 -18.79 -18.96 -25.25
N GLY A 952 -18.12 -20.10 -25.45
CA GLY A 952 -16.94 -20.19 -26.33
C GLY A 952 -15.72 -19.47 -25.76
N GLN A 953 -14.61 -19.53 -26.50
CA GLN A 953 -13.42 -18.72 -26.19
C GLN A 953 -13.62 -17.25 -26.61
N PRO A 954 -13.04 -16.28 -25.89
CA PRO A 954 -13.17 -14.86 -26.21
C PRO A 954 -12.55 -14.55 -27.58
N GLU A 955 -13.19 -13.65 -28.35
CA GLU A 955 -12.77 -13.35 -29.72
C GLU A 955 -11.33 -12.76 -29.74
N PRO A 956 -10.40 -13.32 -30.53
CA PRO A 956 -9.03 -12.80 -30.59
C PRO A 956 -9.02 -11.40 -31.20
N ARG A 957 -8.21 -10.50 -30.62
CA ARG A 957 -8.13 -9.09 -31.02
C ARG A 957 -7.90 -8.95 -32.54
N PRO A 958 -8.71 -8.15 -33.27
CA PRO A 958 -8.67 -8.08 -34.72
C PRO A 958 -7.31 -7.58 -35.25
N ALA A 959 -6.85 -8.21 -36.33
CA ALA A 959 -5.59 -7.88 -36.97
C ALA A 959 -5.66 -6.52 -37.67
N LYS A 960 -4.77 -5.59 -37.29
CA LYS A 960 -4.74 -4.23 -37.85
C LYS A 960 -4.27 -4.23 -39.31
N LEU A 961 -5.04 -3.58 -40.18
CA LEU A 961 -4.63 -3.23 -41.54
C LEU A 961 -3.42 -2.28 -41.50
N SER A 962 -2.55 -2.37 -42.51
CA SER A 962 -1.33 -1.54 -42.60
C SER A 962 -1.67 -0.05 -42.55
N LEU A 963 -0.96 0.69 -41.68
CA LEU A 963 -1.03 2.15 -41.56
C LEU A 963 0.16 2.87 -42.23
N ASN A 964 1.02 2.14 -42.96
CA ASN A 964 2.18 2.72 -43.65
C ASN A 964 1.96 2.73 -45.18
N PRO A 965 1.83 3.90 -45.83
CA PRO A 965 1.55 3.98 -47.27
C PRO A 965 2.73 3.49 -48.11
N PHE A 966 3.97 3.61 -47.63
CA PHE A 966 5.15 3.10 -48.33
C PHE A 966 5.13 1.56 -48.42
N LEU A 967 4.51 0.84 -47.48
CA LEU A 967 4.39 -0.63 -47.58
C LEU A 967 3.37 -1.05 -48.65
N LEU A 968 2.33 -0.26 -48.88
CA LEU A 968 1.37 -0.48 -49.96
C LEU A 968 2.02 -0.15 -51.32
N TYR A 969 2.63 1.03 -51.46
CA TYR A 969 3.40 1.41 -52.64
C TYR A 969 4.52 0.39 -52.94
N GLN A 970 5.20 -0.10 -51.90
CA GLN A 970 6.23 -1.13 -52.04
C GLN A 970 5.67 -2.38 -52.69
N LYS A 971 4.47 -2.85 -52.30
CA LYS A 971 3.85 -4.06 -52.88
C LYS A 971 3.73 -3.95 -54.41
N ASP A 972 3.27 -2.80 -54.89
CA ASP A 972 2.93 -2.60 -56.31
C ASP A 972 4.14 -2.22 -57.17
N TYR A 973 5.10 -1.50 -56.60
CA TYR A 973 6.29 -1.01 -57.31
C TYR A 973 7.55 -1.86 -57.10
N TRP A 974 7.54 -2.86 -56.20
CA TRP A 974 8.68 -3.77 -55.96
C TRP A 974 9.24 -4.38 -57.24
N HIS A 975 8.36 -4.93 -58.09
CA HIS A 975 8.77 -5.61 -59.33
C HIS A 975 9.28 -4.63 -60.38
N LYS A 976 8.65 -3.46 -60.52
CA LYS A 976 9.07 -2.37 -61.43
C LYS A 976 10.45 -1.84 -61.05
N CYS A 977 10.63 -1.48 -59.77
CA CYS A 977 11.91 -1.03 -59.22
C CYS A 977 12.99 -2.09 -59.34
N LYS A 978 12.69 -3.36 -59.02
CA LYS A 978 13.62 -4.47 -59.18
C LYS A 978 14.11 -4.57 -60.62
N GLN A 979 13.20 -4.57 -61.59
CA GLN A 979 13.55 -4.68 -63.00
C GLN A 979 14.41 -3.49 -63.45
N GLN A 980 14.02 -2.26 -63.14
CA GLN A 980 14.80 -1.05 -63.43
C GLN A 980 16.23 -1.12 -62.85
N CYS A 981 16.38 -1.62 -61.62
CA CYS A 981 17.69 -1.79 -61.01
C CYS A 981 18.50 -2.91 -61.68
N GLU A 982 17.89 -4.06 -61.99
CA GLU A 982 18.57 -5.17 -62.69
C GLU A 982 18.99 -4.77 -64.10
N ASP A 983 18.17 -4.01 -64.84
CA ASP A 983 18.50 -3.53 -66.18
C ASP A 983 19.58 -2.43 -66.15
N ALA A 984 19.53 -1.50 -65.18
CA ALA A 984 20.63 -0.55 -64.95
C ALA A 984 21.94 -1.24 -64.55
N ARG A 985 21.89 -2.33 -63.77
CA ARG A 985 23.04 -3.17 -63.44
C ARG A 985 23.58 -3.90 -64.67
N ARG A 986 22.71 -4.49 -65.50
CA ARG A 986 23.09 -5.14 -66.77
C ARG A 986 23.79 -4.16 -67.72
N ALA A 987 23.23 -2.96 -67.90
CA ALA A 987 23.77 -1.92 -68.75
C ALA A 987 25.15 -1.43 -68.29
N SER A 988 25.33 -1.18 -66.98
CA SER A 988 26.59 -0.71 -66.40
C SER A 988 27.69 -1.78 -66.32
N THR A 989 27.33 -3.06 -66.19
CA THR A 989 28.30 -4.18 -66.05
C THR A 989 28.51 -5.00 -67.33
N LYS A 990 27.73 -4.77 -68.39
CA LYS A 990 27.67 -5.56 -69.64
C LYS A 990 27.40 -7.06 -69.44
N ASN A 991 26.93 -7.49 -68.26
CA ASN A 991 26.61 -8.88 -67.94
C ASN A 991 25.10 -9.09 -67.92
N ALA A 992 24.56 -9.85 -68.87
CA ALA A 992 23.13 -10.12 -69.01
C ALA A 992 22.50 -10.79 -67.76
N ASN A 993 23.27 -11.59 -67.03
CA ASN A 993 22.81 -12.33 -65.85
C ASN A 993 22.99 -11.57 -64.53
N ALA A 994 23.40 -10.31 -64.56
CA ALA A 994 23.54 -9.50 -63.35
C ALA A 994 22.21 -9.34 -62.60
N LYS A 995 22.26 -9.51 -61.28
CA LYS A 995 21.11 -9.33 -60.35
C LYS A 995 21.45 -8.27 -59.30
N VAL A 996 20.40 -7.73 -58.67
CA VAL A 996 20.53 -6.67 -57.65
C VAL A 996 20.12 -7.22 -56.29
N SER A 997 20.80 -6.80 -55.23
CA SER A 997 20.50 -7.26 -53.87
C SER A 997 19.15 -6.70 -53.39
N ARG A 998 18.53 -7.40 -52.45
CA ARG A 998 17.23 -6.98 -51.87
C ARG A 998 17.30 -5.59 -51.23
N ASP A 999 18.46 -5.17 -50.73
CA ASP A 999 18.64 -3.90 -50.03
C ASP A 999 18.95 -2.73 -50.96
N GLU A 1000 19.63 -2.96 -52.09
CA GLU A 1000 19.73 -1.96 -53.16
C GLU A 1000 18.34 -1.66 -53.77
N ILE A 1001 17.52 -2.70 -54.00
CA ILE A 1001 16.12 -2.54 -54.45
C ILE A 1001 15.31 -1.73 -53.41
N ARG A 1002 15.45 -2.01 -52.11
CA ARG A 1002 14.81 -1.21 -51.04
C ARG A 1002 15.25 0.25 -51.05
N GLN A 1003 16.53 0.53 -51.28
CA GLN A 1003 17.05 1.91 -51.33
C GLN A 1003 16.52 2.68 -52.55
N ALA A 1004 16.51 2.06 -53.73
CA ALA A 1004 15.96 2.65 -54.95
C ALA A 1004 14.43 2.86 -54.85
N LEU A 1005 13.69 1.88 -54.37
CA LEU A 1005 12.24 1.99 -54.16
C LEU A 1005 11.88 3.08 -53.14
N GLY A 1006 12.72 3.25 -52.11
CA GLY A 1006 12.61 4.34 -51.14
C GLY A 1006 12.99 5.71 -51.70
N LEU A 1007 13.75 5.82 -52.80
CA LEU A 1007 13.92 7.06 -53.57
C LEU A 1007 12.68 7.34 -54.42
N MET A 1008 12.23 6.34 -55.19
CA MET A 1008 11.02 6.43 -56.03
C MET A 1008 9.79 6.91 -55.25
N TRP A 1009 9.59 6.45 -54.00
CA TRP A 1009 8.49 6.93 -53.15
C TRP A 1009 8.63 8.40 -52.72
N ARG A 1010 9.85 8.89 -52.47
CA ARG A 1010 10.06 10.32 -52.15
C ARG A 1010 9.82 11.21 -53.36
N GLU A 1011 10.30 10.76 -54.52
CA GLU A 1011 10.31 11.51 -55.79
C GLU A 1011 9.00 11.39 -56.59
N ALA A 1012 8.13 10.42 -56.25
CA ALA A 1012 6.78 10.31 -56.83
C ALA A 1012 5.95 11.59 -56.62
N SER A 1013 5.13 11.96 -57.61
CA SER A 1013 4.18 13.07 -57.46
C SER A 1013 3.09 12.74 -56.45
N GLU A 1014 2.41 13.77 -55.94
CA GLU A 1014 1.33 13.58 -54.96
C GLU A 1014 0.17 12.76 -55.55
N ASP A 1015 -0.10 12.85 -56.86
CA ASP A 1015 -1.12 12.01 -57.54
C ASP A 1015 -0.81 10.51 -57.47
N VAL A 1016 0.48 10.14 -57.48
CA VAL A 1016 0.95 8.75 -57.35
C VAL A 1016 0.92 8.28 -55.90
N LYS A 1017 1.11 9.19 -54.94
CA LYS A 1017 1.02 8.89 -53.49
C LYS A 1017 -0.43 8.84 -53.00
N LYS A 1018 -1.30 9.69 -53.54
CA LYS A 1018 -2.69 9.91 -53.14
C LYS A 1018 -3.50 8.62 -52.94
N PRO A 1019 -3.63 7.67 -53.90
CA PRO A 1019 -4.41 6.45 -53.68
C PRO A 1019 -3.90 5.61 -52.50
N TYR A 1020 -2.59 5.65 -52.19
CA TYR A 1020 -2.05 4.99 -51.00
C TYR A 1020 -2.37 5.77 -49.73
N LEU A 1021 -2.31 7.10 -49.74
CA LEU A 1021 -2.68 7.94 -48.59
C LEU A 1021 -4.18 7.81 -48.26
N ASP A 1022 -5.04 7.83 -49.28
CA ASP A 1022 -6.49 7.64 -49.16
C ASP A 1022 -6.81 6.23 -48.64
N GLN A 1023 -6.10 5.18 -49.12
CA GLN A 1023 -6.21 3.83 -48.56
C GLN A 1023 -5.74 3.74 -47.10
N ILE A 1024 -4.73 4.50 -46.68
CA ILE A 1024 -4.31 4.55 -45.26
C ILE A 1024 -5.35 5.30 -44.39
N ALA A 1025 -6.01 6.32 -44.92
CA ALA A 1025 -7.12 6.99 -44.24
C ALA A 1025 -8.30 6.03 -44.03
N SER A 1026 -8.69 5.30 -45.07
CA SER A 1026 -9.69 4.23 -45.01
C SER A 1026 -9.29 3.13 -44.00
N ASN A 1027 -8.08 2.57 -44.12
CA ASN A 1027 -7.55 1.57 -43.19
C ASN A 1027 -7.55 2.06 -41.73
N ARG A 1028 -7.32 3.36 -41.47
CA ARG A 1028 -7.40 3.94 -40.12
C ARG A 1028 -8.83 3.94 -39.60
N GLN A 1029 -9.81 4.32 -40.42
CA GLN A 1029 -11.22 4.31 -40.04
C GLN A 1029 -11.73 2.89 -39.78
N THR A 1030 -11.43 1.94 -40.68
CA THR A 1030 -11.77 0.51 -40.49
C THR A 1030 -11.09 -0.07 -39.24
N ASN A 1031 -9.79 0.20 -39.03
CA ASN A 1031 -9.08 -0.27 -37.83
C ASN A 1031 -9.66 0.27 -36.52
N ALA A 1032 -10.29 1.45 -36.52
CA ALA A 1032 -11.02 1.97 -35.36
C ALA A 1032 -12.35 1.22 -35.20
N GLN A 1033 -13.22 1.27 -36.21
CA GLN A 1033 -14.55 0.64 -36.19
C GLN A 1033 -14.51 -0.85 -35.83
N THR A 1034 -13.58 -1.63 -36.41
CA THR A 1034 -13.43 -3.06 -36.08
C THR A 1034 -12.88 -3.29 -34.68
N PHE A 1035 -12.08 -2.36 -34.12
CA PHE A 1035 -11.59 -2.45 -32.75
C PHE A 1035 -12.66 -2.06 -31.72
N ASP A 1036 -13.46 -1.03 -32.02
CA ASP A 1036 -14.55 -0.58 -31.15
C ASP A 1036 -15.68 -1.64 -31.08
N GLN A 1037 -16.08 -2.20 -32.23
CA GLN A 1037 -17.03 -3.33 -32.28
C GLN A 1037 -16.50 -4.59 -31.58
N TRP A 1038 -15.19 -4.85 -31.63
CA TRP A 1038 -14.57 -5.95 -30.87
C TRP A 1038 -14.59 -5.67 -29.37
N LYS A 1039 -14.33 -4.43 -28.96
CA LYS A 1039 -14.40 -4.01 -27.54
C LYS A 1039 -15.80 -4.20 -26.98
N GLU A 1040 -16.85 -3.83 -27.72
CA GLU A 1040 -18.25 -4.05 -27.33
C GLU A 1040 -18.55 -5.55 -27.14
N ARG A 1041 -18.13 -6.41 -28.09
CA ARG A 1041 -18.33 -7.87 -27.98
C ARG A 1041 -17.53 -8.51 -26.84
N ILE A 1042 -16.34 -8.02 -26.53
CA ILE A 1042 -15.57 -8.49 -25.37
C ILE A 1042 -16.24 -8.08 -24.07
N LEU A 1043 -16.71 -6.84 -23.92
CA LEU A 1043 -17.46 -6.40 -22.73
C LEU A 1043 -18.75 -7.20 -22.54
N ASP A 1044 -19.44 -7.57 -23.62
CA ASP A 1044 -20.63 -8.45 -23.55
C ASP A 1044 -20.27 -9.89 -23.16
N TRP A 1045 -19.15 -10.44 -23.67
CA TRP A 1045 -18.64 -11.76 -23.30
C TRP A 1045 -18.12 -11.80 -21.84
N GLU A 1046 -17.45 -10.74 -21.38
CA GLU A 1046 -17.00 -10.58 -20.00
C GLU A 1046 -18.20 -10.52 -19.03
N ARG A 1047 -19.22 -9.70 -19.33
CA ARG A 1047 -20.44 -9.65 -18.51
C ARG A 1047 -21.13 -11.01 -18.42
N LYS A 1048 -21.33 -11.68 -19.56
CA LYS A 1048 -21.88 -13.05 -19.62
C LYS A 1048 -21.00 -14.07 -18.89
N THR A 1049 -19.69 -13.87 -18.86
CA THR A 1049 -18.77 -14.73 -18.10
C THR A 1049 -19.06 -14.67 -16.60
N TYR A 1050 -19.38 -13.50 -16.04
CA TYR A 1050 -19.87 -13.42 -14.65
C TYR A 1050 -21.24 -14.10 -14.49
N GLU A 1051 -22.21 -13.82 -15.37
CA GLU A 1051 -23.54 -14.45 -15.35
C GLU A 1051 -23.49 -16.00 -15.37
N VAL A 1052 -22.58 -16.59 -16.14
CA VAL A 1052 -22.36 -18.06 -16.21
C VAL A 1052 -21.53 -18.56 -15.04
N LYS A 1053 -20.49 -17.84 -14.64
CA LYS A 1053 -19.64 -18.20 -13.48
C LYS A 1053 -20.46 -18.29 -12.20
N ASP A 1054 -21.26 -17.28 -11.89
CA ASP A 1054 -22.02 -17.23 -10.64
C ASP A 1054 -23.08 -18.34 -10.60
N ARG A 1055 -23.73 -18.62 -11.74
CA ARG A 1055 -24.63 -19.77 -11.92
C ARG A 1055 -23.91 -21.10 -11.71
N TRP A 1056 -22.70 -21.26 -12.26
CA TRP A 1056 -21.90 -22.48 -12.12
C TRP A 1056 -21.40 -22.70 -10.69
N VAL A 1057 -20.93 -21.65 -10.02
CA VAL A 1057 -20.49 -21.68 -8.61
C VAL A 1057 -21.66 -21.97 -7.67
N ALA A 1058 -22.84 -21.39 -7.91
CA ALA A 1058 -24.05 -21.70 -7.13
C ALA A 1058 -24.50 -23.16 -7.30
N ALA A 1059 -24.33 -23.74 -8.49
CA ALA A 1059 -24.60 -25.16 -8.75
C ALA A 1059 -23.48 -26.11 -8.27
N ASN A 1060 -22.27 -25.59 -8.02
CA ASN A 1060 -21.09 -26.36 -7.62
C ASN A 1060 -20.34 -25.67 -6.45
N PRO A 1061 -20.88 -25.62 -5.22
CA PRO A 1061 -20.18 -24.99 -4.10
C PRO A 1061 -18.84 -25.66 -3.78
N PHE A 1062 -17.77 -24.87 -3.66
CA PHE A 1062 -16.39 -25.35 -3.51
C PHE A 1062 -16.20 -26.29 -2.30
N GLU A 1063 -16.94 -26.05 -1.22
CA GLU A 1063 -16.91 -26.84 0.02
C GLU A 1063 -17.40 -28.28 -0.17
N THR A 1064 -18.15 -28.54 -1.24
CA THR A 1064 -18.77 -29.85 -1.54
C THR A 1064 -18.28 -30.48 -2.84
N TRP A 1065 -17.64 -29.70 -3.72
CA TRP A 1065 -17.21 -30.14 -5.04
C TRP A 1065 -16.02 -31.12 -4.98
N GLN A 1066 -16.03 -32.14 -5.85
CA GLN A 1066 -14.93 -33.09 -5.99
C GLN A 1066 -14.50 -33.27 -7.46
N PRO A 1067 -13.17 -33.34 -7.75
CA PRO A 1067 -12.68 -33.55 -9.11
C PRO A 1067 -13.22 -34.84 -9.73
N GLY A 1068 -13.82 -34.73 -10.92
CA GLY A 1068 -14.34 -35.88 -11.68
C GLY A 1068 -15.82 -36.20 -11.50
N GLN A 1069 -16.58 -35.43 -10.71
CA GLN A 1069 -18.05 -35.49 -10.75
C GLN A 1069 -18.58 -34.84 -12.05
N SER A 1070 -18.75 -35.65 -13.09
CA SER A 1070 -19.52 -35.27 -14.28
C SER A 1070 -21.01 -35.32 -13.96
N ASN A 1071 -21.57 -34.23 -13.43
CA ASN A 1071 -23.02 -34.04 -13.41
C ASN A 1071 -23.52 -33.98 -14.86
N GLU A 1072 -24.36 -34.93 -15.26
CA GLU A 1072 -25.14 -34.82 -16.49
C GLU A 1072 -26.04 -33.58 -16.39
N MET A 1073 -26.13 -32.79 -17.46
CA MET A 1073 -26.91 -31.56 -17.45
C MET A 1073 -28.39 -31.87 -17.25
N ALA A 1074 -28.92 -31.56 -16.06
CA ALA A 1074 -30.35 -31.53 -15.84
C ALA A 1074 -30.97 -30.50 -16.82
N PRO A 1075 -32.10 -30.82 -17.49
CA PRO A 1075 -32.73 -29.90 -18.42
C PRO A 1075 -33.24 -28.66 -17.67
N PRO A 1076 -33.25 -27.47 -18.30
CA PRO A 1076 -33.70 -26.25 -17.66
C PRO A 1076 -35.19 -26.34 -17.27
N PRO A 1077 -35.60 -25.75 -16.13
CA PRO A 1077 -37.01 -25.70 -15.74
C PRO A 1077 -37.80 -24.85 -16.75
N PRO A 1078 -39.09 -25.16 -16.98
CA PRO A 1078 -39.93 -24.37 -17.87
C PRO A 1078 -40.11 -22.94 -17.33
N ALA A 1079 -40.03 -21.95 -18.21
CA ALA A 1079 -40.23 -20.56 -17.84
C ALA A 1079 -41.67 -20.32 -17.33
N ALA A 1080 -41.80 -19.88 -16.08
CA ALA A 1080 -43.08 -19.47 -15.52
C ALA A 1080 -43.51 -18.15 -16.17
N ALA A 1081 -44.70 -18.14 -16.79
CA ALA A 1081 -45.26 -16.93 -17.39
C ALA A 1081 -45.70 -15.95 -16.30
N ALA A 1082 -45.13 -14.74 -16.30
CA ALA A 1082 -45.70 -13.60 -15.60
C ALA A 1082 -46.85 -13.01 -16.46
N ALA A 1083 -47.99 -12.72 -15.83
CA ALA A 1083 -49.18 -12.22 -16.52
C ALA A 1083 -49.13 -10.71 -16.78
N ASP A 1084 -49.92 -10.25 -17.76
CA ASP A 1084 -50.00 -8.87 -18.22
C ASP A 1084 -50.40 -7.84 -17.15
N ALA A 1085 -49.86 -6.61 -17.31
CA ALA A 1085 -50.44 -5.41 -16.74
C ALA A 1085 -50.27 -4.18 -17.69
N SER A 1086 -51.33 -3.90 -18.44
CA SER A 1086 -51.60 -2.65 -19.20
C SER A 1086 -50.65 -2.21 -20.32
N THR A 1087 -51.23 -2.08 -21.52
CA THR A 1087 -50.64 -1.38 -22.68
C THR A 1087 -50.95 0.13 -22.65
N ALA A 1088 -50.01 0.94 -23.13
CA ALA A 1088 -50.25 2.35 -23.49
C ALA A 1088 -49.43 2.71 -24.75
N THR A 1089 -50.12 2.90 -25.88
CA THR A 1089 -49.49 3.06 -27.20
C THR A 1089 -49.33 4.53 -27.60
N ALA A 1090 -48.12 4.92 -28.00
CA ALA A 1090 -47.83 6.18 -28.71
C ALA A 1090 -46.75 5.93 -29.78
N PRO A 1091 -46.72 6.67 -30.91
CA PRO A 1091 -46.24 6.12 -32.18
C PRO A 1091 -44.79 6.46 -32.55
N ALA A 1092 -44.22 5.63 -33.43
CA ALA A 1092 -43.05 5.98 -34.24
C ALA A 1092 -43.49 6.59 -35.60
N PRO A 1093 -42.70 7.50 -36.20
CA PRO A 1093 -42.85 7.91 -37.60
C PRO A 1093 -42.20 6.91 -38.58
N GLU A 1094 -42.68 6.91 -39.82
CA GLU A 1094 -42.22 6.05 -40.92
C GLU A 1094 -40.99 6.61 -41.66
N GLU A 1095 -40.21 5.73 -42.29
CA GLU A 1095 -39.70 5.80 -43.69
C GLU A 1095 -38.64 4.68 -43.90
N ALA A 1096 -38.53 3.98 -45.04
CA ALA A 1096 -39.39 3.88 -46.23
C ALA A 1096 -39.08 2.61 -47.05
N ASN A 1097 -39.96 2.31 -48.02
CA ASN A 1097 -39.74 1.53 -49.25
C ASN A 1097 -39.57 -0.01 -49.22
N LYS A 1098 -40.61 -0.69 -49.75
CA LYS A 1098 -40.60 -1.53 -50.98
C LYS A 1098 -39.78 -2.85 -51.01
N GLU A 1099 -40.19 -3.91 -51.72
CA GLU A 1099 -41.31 -4.10 -52.67
C GLU A 1099 -41.68 -5.61 -52.82
N THR A 1100 -42.98 -5.91 -53.09
CA THR A 1100 -43.49 -7.14 -53.77
C THR A 1100 -43.28 -8.54 -53.11
N LEU A 1101 -44.09 -9.59 -53.36
CA LEU A 1101 -45.34 -9.76 -54.14
C LEU A 1101 -46.09 -11.03 -53.65
N ALA A 1102 -47.42 -10.94 -53.45
CA ALA A 1102 -48.48 -11.97 -53.61
C ALA A 1102 -48.34 -13.37 -52.91
N ASP A 1103 -49.40 -14.15 -52.67
CA ASP A 1103 -50.83 -13.99 -52.97
C ASP A 1103 -51.75 -14.63 -51.88
N ALA A 1104 -53.07 -14.61 -52.11
CA ALA A 1104 -54.16 -15.25 -51.37
C ALA A 1104 -53.88 -16.65 -50.77
N GLY A 1105 -54.57 -17.11 -49.72
CA GLY A 1105 -55.81 -16.67 -49.05
C GLY A 1105 -56.33 -17.86 -48.22
N ASP A 1106 -57.52 -17.94 -47.61
CA ASP A 1106 -58.67 -17.07 -47.32
C ASP A 1106 -59.61 -17.92 -46.39
N VAL A 1107 -60.82 -17.47 -46.08
CA VAL A 1107 -61.98 -18.30 -45.65
C VAL A 1107 -61.93 -18.94 -44.24
N SER A 1108 -62.33 -18.13 -43.25
CA SER A 1108 -63.40 -18.47 -42.25
C SER A 1108 -63.14 -19.58 -41.21
N ALA A 1109 -63.92 -19.73 -40.12
CA ALA A 1109 -64.72 -18.82 -39.28
C ALA A 1109 -65.22 -19.64 -38.06
N SER A 1110 -65.77 -18.96 -37.03
CA SER A 1110 -66.86 -19.43 -36.13
C SER A 1110 -66.80 -20.85 -35.49
N LYS A 1111 -67.11 -21.06 -34.20
CA LYS A 1111 -68.00 -20.33 -33.27
C LYS A 1111 -67.85 -20.98 -31.88
N GLU A 1112 -68.46 -20.38 -30.84
CA GLU A 1112 -69.04 -21.00 -29.63
C GLU A 1112 -68.32 -22.20 -28.94
N GLY A 1113 -68.09 -22.21 -27.62
CA GLY A 1113 -68.60 -21.40 -26.51
C GLY A 1113 -68.84 -22.29 -25.28
N ASN A 1114 -69.09 -21.70 -24.09
CA ASN A 1114 -69.38 -22.40 -22.82
C ASN A 1114 -68.20 -23.27 -22.25
N THR A 1115 -68.07 -23.56 -20.94
CA THR A 1115 -68.53 -22.90 -19.68
C THR A 1115 -67.71 -23.44 -18.49
N ASP A 1116 -67.66 -22.66 -17.42
CA ASP A 1116 -67.61 -23.06 -15.99
C ASP A 1116 -66.39 -23.79 -15.36
N GLU A 1117 -66.03 -23.26 -14.18
CA GLU A 1117 -65.46 -23.92 -12.99
C GLU A 1117 -64.24 -24.85 -13.10
N LYS A 1118 -63.03 -24.29 -12.84
CA LYS A 1118 -62.51 -24.23 -11.46
C LYS A 1118 -61.32 -23.28 -11.26
#